data_AF-A0A7J7IYI6-F1
#
_entry.id   AF-A0A7J7IYI6-F1
#
_cell.length_a   1.000
_cell.length_b   1.000
_cell.length_c   1.000
_cell.angle_alpha   90.00
_cell.angle_beta   90.00
_cell.angle_gamma   90.00
#
_symmetry.space_group_name_H-M   'P 1'
#
loop_
_entity.id
_entity.type
_entity.pdbx_description
1 polymer ?
#
loop_
_entity_poly.entity_id
_entity_poly.type
_entity_poly.pdbx_seq_one_letter_code
_entity_poly.pdbx_strand_id
1 'polypeptide(L)'
;MVNHYFPCCIPMTSKVYNSSGKYSILAVDCGIKNNQIRCLANRGAKVTVVPWDYDFTEQEYDGLFISNGPGDPVVCSKTVDNIRKALDLRNLYLVSVWGISCLPELLDARRTSCRKYGNRGHNQPCTHLSTGRCFITTQNHGFAVDSSQLPSGWSELFVNENDRSNEGIVHDSLPYFSVQFHPEAMGGPEDLEVLFDVFIQQVQSSKFGAETDITVKERLNTALRFDTREVVKRLSPRKVVVLGSGGLSIGQAGEFDYSGSQALKALKEENIQTILINPNIATVQTSKGMADKCYFLPITAHYVSQVIDSERPDSILLAFGGQTALNCGIELWKSGVLAKYNVRVLGTQINVIEWTEDRKVFAEKMAEIGESVAPSAAAHTIEEVVAAANNLGYPVMIRSAFTLGGLGSGFADNEAELRDMTIRAFSHTNQVLVDKSLRGWKEVEYEVVRDAYDNCITVCNMENIDPLGIHTGDSIVVAPSQTLSNQEYNMLRTTAIKVIRHLGVVGECNIQYALCPTSEQYYIIEVNARLSRSSALASKATGYPLAYIAAKLALNIPLPELKNSVTNSTTACFEPSLDYCVVKIPRWDLKKFDKVDDKIGSSMKSVGEVMAVARGFEEAFQKALRMTEESIPGFCPNQKPASDEGLSNPTDERVFILAAALQDGYSIDRLYDLTKIDRWFLYKFKNIIETRTALTSYKVETIPASLLLHAKKLGFCDRQIGKFVECTEVAIRRLRLQKNILPYVKHIDTVAAEWPAHTNYLYLTYNATSHDIAYPGGHIIVLGSGVYRIGSSVEFDWCAVGCITELRRLGHKTIMVNCNPETVSTDYDMCDRLYFDELSFETVMDIYTLENPTGIILSMGGQLPNNIAMDLHRQGFSISHLLCPHVLFASTSLLLYFP
;
A
#
# COMPACT_ATOMS: atom_id res chain seq x y z
N MET A 1 -31.82 18.29 6.63
CA MET A 1 -32.19 16.92 7.05
C MET A 1 -31.47 16.44 8.32
N VAL A 2 -30.33 17.03 8.73
CA VAL A 2 -29.55 16.58 9.91
C VAL A 2 -30.17 16.99 11.27
N ASN A 3 -30.98 18.05 11.32
CA ASN A 3 -31.50 18.63 12.58
C ASN A 3 -32.64 17.82 13.27
N HIS A 4 -33.11 16.71 12.70
CA HIS A 4 -34.25 15.95 13.25
C HIS A 4 -33.89 14.55 13.80
N TYR A 5 -32.63 14.11 13.72
CA TYR A 5 -32.25 12.74 14.10
C TYR A 5 -31.60 12.58 15.48
N PHE A 6 -31.16 13.67 16.12
CA PHE A 6 -30.33 13.59 17.33
C PHE A 6 -31.01 12.88 18.54
N PRO A 7 -32.30 13.12 18.87
CA PRO A 7 -32.90 12.52 20.07
C PRO A 7 -33.32 11.04 19.92
N CYS A 8 -33.41 10.50 18.69
CA CYS A 8 -33.98 9.17 18.48
C CYS A 8 -32.99 8.01 18.71
N CYS A 9 -31.69 8.28 18.73
CA CYS A 9 -30.65 7.24 18.80
C CYS A 9 -30.07 7.02 20.21
N ILE A 10 -30.41 7.87 21.19
CA ILE A 10 -29.81 7.87 22.52
C ILE A 10 -30.74 7.15 23.51
N PRO A 11 -30.26 6.15 24.27
CA PRO A 11 -31.05 5.50 25.31
C PRO A 11 -31.50 6.51 26.37
N MET A 12 -32.78 6.49 26.74
CA MET A 12 -33.36 7.37 27.76
C MET A 12 -33.04 6.92 29.21
N THR A 13 -32.29 5.81 29.38
CA THR A 13 -31.98 5.24 30.69
C THR A 13 -30.49 5.10 30.90
N SER A 14 -30.05 5.37 32.13
CA SER A 14 -28.65 5.20 32.51
C SER A 14 -28.27 3.72 32.57
N LYS A 15 -27.02 3.42 32.22
CA LYS A 15 -26.45 2.07 32.25
C LYS A 15 -25.08 2.06 32.89
N VAL A 16 -24.79 1.03 33.69
CA VAL A 16 -23.50 0.87 34.36
C VAL A 16 -22.74 -0.30 33.73
N TYR A 17 -21.47 -0.07 33.39
CA TYR A 17 -20.52 -1.04 32.88
C TYR A 17 -19.35 -1.19 33.86
N ASN A 18 -18.81 -2.40 33.98
CA ASN A 18 -17.74 -2.74 34.93
C ASN A 18 -18.03 -2.25 36.36
N SER A 19 -19.09 -2.76 36.99
CA SER A 19 -19.54 -2.32 38.31
C SER A 19 -18.49 -2.44 39.42
N SER A 20 -17.49 -3.31 39.24
CA SER A 20 -16.34 -3.53 40.14
C SER A 20 -15.15 -2.60 39.90
N GLY A 21 -15.27 -1.59 39.03
CA GLY A 21 -14.20 -0.64 38.75
C GLY A 21 -13.74 0.15 39.97
N LYS A 22 -12.45 0.53 40.00
CA LYS A 22 -11.79 1.18 41.16
C LYS A 22 -12.15 2.66 41.32
N TYR A 23 -12.58 3.28 40.23
CA TYR A 23 -12.99 4.68 40.15
C TYR A 23 -14.15 4.83 39.16
N SER A 24 -15.02 5.80 39.39
CA SER A 24 -16.26 6.02 38.65
C SER A 24 -16.06 7.08 37.57
N ILE A 25 -16.38 6.72 36.33
CA ILE A 25 -16.45 7.63 35.19
C ILE A 25 -17.92 7.78 34.81
N LEU A 26 -18.39 9.03 34.79
CA LEU A 26 -19.71 9.36 34.27
C LEU A 26 -19.56 9.69 32.78
N ALA A 27 -20.23 8.96 31.89
CA ALA A 27 -20.14 9.14 30.44
C ALA A 27 -21.46 9.68 29.89
N VAL A 28 -21.46 10.91 29.39
CA VAL A 28 -22.61 11.56 28.73
C VAL A 28 -22.70 11.06 27.30
N ASP A 29 -23.81 10.39 26.99
CA ASP A 29 -24.09 9.80 25.68
C ASP A 29 -24.70 10.83 24.75
N CYS A 30 -23.85 11.43 23.90
CA CYS A 30 -24.26 12.26 22.78
C CYS A 30 -24.32 11.44 21.47
N GLY A 31 -24.17 10.12 21.50
CA GLY A 31 -23.91 9.25 20.35
C GLY A 31 -22.69 8.34 20.57
N ILE A 32 -22.50 7.87 21.81
CA ILE A 32 -21.32 7.15 22.26
C ILE A 32 -21.07 5.88 21.45
N LYS A 33 -19.82 5.66 21.04
CA LYS A 33 -19.41 4.39 20.44
C LYS A 33 -19.09 3.39 21.53
N ASN A 34 -19.51 2.14 21.35
CA ASN A 34 -19.25 1.06 22.30
C ASN A 34 -17.76 0.91 22.65
N ASN A 35 -16.84 1.22 21.72
CA ASN A 35 -15.42 1.09 21.99
C ASN A 35 -14.90 2.13 22.99
N GLN A 36 -15.51 3.31 23.09
CA GLN A 36 -15.18 4.30 24.14
C GLN A 36 -15.45 3.71 25.54
N ILE A 37 -16.57 3.01 25.69
CA ILE A 37 -16.93 2.30 26.93
C ILE A 37 -15.92 1.19 27.23
N ARG A 38 -15.52 0.40 26.22
CA ARG A 38 -14.51 -0.67 26.38
C ARG A 38 -13.15 -0.12 26.80
N CYS A 39 -12.66 0.92 26.13
CA CYS A 39 -11.36 1.53 26.44
C CYS A 39 -11.30 2.04 27.88
N LEU A 40 -12.38 2.65 28.37
CA LEU A 40 -12.50 3.09 29.78
C LEU A 40 -12.59 1.90 30.75
N ALA A 41 -13.47 0.93 30.46
CA ALA A 41 -13.68 -0.23 31.32
C ALA A 41 -12.43 -1.11 31.45
N ASN A 42 -11.71 -1.34 30.35
CA ASN A 42 -10.47 -2.14 30.30
C ASN A 42 -9.34 -1.51 31.14
N ARG A 43 -9.37 -0.19 31.36
CA ARG A 43 -8.44 0.52 32.24
C ARG A 43 -8.83 0.47 33.71
N GLY A 44 -9.96 -0.18 34.04
CA GLY A 44 -10.42 -0.42 35.41
C GLY A 44 -11.47 0.57 35.91
N ALA A 45 -12.07 1.37 35.02
CA ALA A 45 -13.14 2.31 35.35
C ALA A 45 -14.50 1.61 35.50
N LYS A 46 -15.30 2.04 36.47
CA LYS A 46 -16.75 1.82 36.49
C LYS A 46 -17.40 2.92 35.65
N VAL A 47 -17.97 2.57 34.50
CA VAL A 47 -18.52 3.55 33.56
C VAL A 47 -20.03 3.63 33.70
N THR A 48 -20.54 4.78 34.12
CA THR A 48 -21.98 5.07 34.15
C THR A 48 -22.35 5.91 32.95
N VAL A 49 -23.01 5.32 31.96
CA VAL A 49 -23.48 6.02 30.77
C VAL A 49 -24.83 6.67 31.07
N VAL A 50 -24.96 7.97 30.80
CA VAL A 50 -26.17 8.78 31.03
C VAL A 50 -26.63 9.47 29.76
N PRO A 51 -27.94 9.78 29.61
CA PRO A 51 -28.46 10.51 28.45
C PRO A 51 -27.79 11.88 28.26
N TRP A 52 -27.78 12.40 27.01
CA TRP A 52 -27.19 13.70 26.69
C TRP A 52 -27.70 14.86 27.56
N ASP A 53 -28.98 14.86 27.94
CA ASP A 53 -29.60 15.92 28.74
C ASP A 53 -29.64 15.67 30.24
N TYR A 54 -28.90 14.66 30.72
CA TYR A 54 -28.77 14.34 32.14
C TYR A 54 -28.08 15.48 32.90
N ASP A 55 -28.62 15.83 34.08
CA ASP A 55 -27.99 16.80 34.99
C ASP A 55 -26.98 16.10 35.89
N PHE A 56 -25.71 16.24 35.52
CA PHE A 56 -24.57 15.69 36.26
C PHE A 56 -23.94 16.70 37.22
N THR A 57 -24.55 17.86 37.47
CA THR A 57 -23.95 18.89 38.34
C THR A 57 -24.03 18.56 39.83
N GLU A 58 -24.93 17.65 40.22
CA GLU A 58 -25.15 17.23 41.62
C GLU A 58 -24.66 15.80 41.92
N GLN A 59 -24.16 15.08 40.92
CA GLN A 59 -23.73 13.68 41.08
C GLN A 59 -22.23 13.58 41.40
N GLU A 60 -21.86 12.67 42.30
CA GLU A 60 -20.45 12.32 42.54
C GLU A 60 -19.90 11.37 41.47
N TYR A 61 -18.75 11.73 40.91
CA TYR A 61 -17.94 10.93 39.99
C TYR A 61 -16.46 11.29 40.13
N ASP A 62 -15.58 10.36 39.78
CA ASP A 62 -14.13 10.61 39.77
C ASP A 62 -13.66 11.26 38.44
N GLY A 63 -14.43 11.10 37.35
CA GLY A 63 -14.18 11.76 36.07
C GLY A 63 -15.40 11.83 35.15
N LEU A 64 -15.41 12.80 34.23
CA LEU A 64 -16.54 13.09 33.32
C LEU A 64 -16.16 12.89 31.85
N PHE A 65 -16.74 11.90 31.19
CA PHE A 65 -16.56 11.65 29.76
C PHE A 65 -17.78 12.16 28.99
N ILE A 66 -17.57 12.81 27.86
CA ILE A 66 -18.62 13.22 26.92
C ILE A 66 -18.28 12.58 25.58
N SER A 67 -19.23 11.84 25.01
CA SER A 67 -19.01 11.29 23.67
C SER A 67 -19.24 12.35 22.60
N ASN A 68 -18.69 12.13 21.40
CA ASN A 68 -19.27 12.76 20.21
C ASN A 68 -20.59 12.12 19.81
N GLY A 69 -21.23 12.79 18.86
CA GLY A 69 -22.43 12.34 18.19
C GLY A 69 -22.58 12.86 16.77
N PRO A 70 -23.58 12.36 16.02
CA PRO A 70 -24.02 12.98 14.79
C PRO A 70 -24.66 14.35 15.07
N GLY A 71 -24.97 15.16 14.05
CA GLY A 71 -25.87 16.31 14.24
C GLY A 71 -25.20 17.66 14.47
N ASP A 72 -26.04 18.70 14.49
CA ASP A 72 -25.63 20.06 14.84
C ASP A 72 -25.58 20.17 16.37
N PRO A 73 -24.39 20.40 16.94
CA PRO A 73 -24.19 20.32 18.37
C PRO A 73 -24.84 21.50 19.13
N VAL A 74 -25.29 22.56 18.43
CA VAL A 74 -26.19 23.59 18.97
C VAL A 74 -27.49 23.00 19.55
N VAL A 75 -27.93 21.83 19.08
CA VAL A 75 -29.12 21.14 19.59
C VAL A 75 -28.91 20.58 21.01
N CYS A 76 -27.66 20.42 21.46
CA CYS A 76 -27.29 19.88 22.77
C CYS A 76 -27.21 20.96 23.87
N SER A 77 -28.05 22.00 23.80
CA SER A 77 -27.94 23.19 24.68
C SER A 77 -28.00 22.85 26.17
N LYS A 78 -28.80 21.85 26.57
CA LYS A 78 -28.87 21.40 27.96
C LYS A 78 -27.55 20.81 28.46
N THR A 79 -26.90 19.96 27.66
CA THR A 79 -25.58 19.41 27.96
C THR A 79 -24.58 20.54 28.11
N VAL A 80 -24.60 21.50 27.17
CA VAL A 80 -23.75 22.68 27.17
C VAL A 80 -23.87 23.47 28.49
N ASP A 81 -25.10 23.74 28.92
CA ASP A 81 -25.37 24.48 30.16
C ASP A 81 -24.91 23.71 31.41
N ASN A 82 -25.09 22.38 31.43
CA ASN A 82 -24.62 21.55 32.56
C ASN A 82 -23.09 21.53 32.66
N ILE A 83 -22.36 21.57 31.54
CA ILE A 83 -20.90 21.62 31.57
C ILE A 83 -20.41 22.99 32.04
N ARG A 84 -21.04 24.09 31.60
CA ARG A 84 -20.72 25.44 32.09
C ARG A 84 -20.84 25.52 33.61
N LYS A 85 -21.96 25.03 34.16
CA LYS A 85 -22.16 24.95 35.61
C LYS A 85 -21.07 24.12 36.29
N ALA A 86 -20.72 22.96 35.74
CA ALA A 86 -19.67 22.11 36.28
C ALA A 86 -18.29 22.80 36.30
N LEU A 87 -17.96 23.58 35.26
CA LEU A 87 -16.72 24.36 35.19
C LEU A 87 -16.70 25.54 36.19
N ASP A 88 -17.82 26.24 36.35
CA ASP A 88 -17.94 27.41 37.24
C ASP A 88 -17.89 27.05 38.71
N LEU A 89 -18.44 25.91 39.09
CA LEU A 89 -18.54 25.52 40.50
C LEU A 89 -17.17 25.38 41.18
N ARG A 90 -16.07 25.16 40.43
CA ARG A 90 -14.69 24.90 40.94
C ARG A 90 -14.63 23.94 42.15
N ASN A 91 -15.72 23.22 42.41
CA ASN A 91 -15.92 22.45 43.61
C ASN A 91 -15.22 21.11 43.37
N LEU A 92 -14.06 20.98 44.02
CA LEU A 92 -13.36 19.76 44.44
C LEU A 92 -13.60 18.48 43.61
N TYR A 93 -12.51 17.98 43.02
CA TYR A 93 -12.35 16.73 42.23
C TYR A 93 -12.99 16.70 40.84
N LEU A 94 -12.97 17.82 40.10
CA LEU A 94 -13.36 17.82 38.69
C LEU A 94 -12.20 17.33 37.81
N VAL A 95 -12.23 16.08 37.38
CA VAL A 95 -11.19 15.49 36.53
C VAL A 95 -11.69 15.17 35.14
N SER A 96 -11.15 15.95 34.20
CA SER A 96 -11.15 15.80 32.74
C SER A 96 -12.50 15.58 32.08
N VAL A 97 -12.88 16.56 31.27
CA VAL A 97 -14.01 16.55 30.34
C VAL A 97 -13.45 16.27 28.95
N TRP A 98 -13.52 15.02 28.52
CA TRP A 98 -13.21 14.62 27.15
C TRP A 98 -14.50 14.71 26.33
N GLY A 99 -14.51 15.34 25.17
CA GLY A 99 -15.73 15.60 24.41
C GLY A 99 -15.43 15.89 22.96
N ILE A 100 -15.54 14.87 22.11
CA ILE A 100 -15.31 15.04 20.68
C ILE A 100 -16.36 15.97 20.08
N SER A 101 -15.90 16.96 19.32
CA SER A 101 -16.67 17.99 18.61
C SER A 101 -17.40 19.08 19.41
N CYS A 102 -17.73 18.90 20.69
CA CYS A 102 -18.63 19.85 21.37
C CYS A 102 -17.97 20.76 22.42
N LEU A 103 -16.73 20.49 22.85
CA LEU A 103 -16.11 21.21 23.99
C LEU A 103 -16.02 22.75 23.78
N PRO A 104 -15.77 23.26 22.57
CA PRO A 104 -15.69 24.70 22.36
C PRO A 104 -17.05 25.42 22.23
N GLU A 105 -18.14 24.69 21.93
CA GLU A 105 -19.50 25.24 22.06
C GLU A 105 -19.87 25.55 23.51
N LEU A 106 -19.17 24.89 24.45
CA LEU A 106 -19.35 25.05 25.88
C LEU A 106 -18.92 26.43 26.37
N LEU A 107 -18.04 27.12 25.63
CA LEU A 107 -17.51 28.40 26.04
C LEU A 107 -18.25 29.59 25.40
N ASP A 108 -18.84 29.42 24.21
CA ASP A 108 -19.87 30.30 23.62
C ASP A 108 -20.46 29.59 22.38
N ALA A 109 -21.78 29.37 22.30
CA ALA A 109 -22.45 28.62 21.23
C ALA A 109 -22.39 29.28 19.83
N ARG A 110 -21.53 30.28 19.64
CA ARG A 110 -21.34 31.07 18.42
C ARG A 110 -20.04 30.75 17.67
N ARG A 111 -19.26 29.77 18.14
CA ARG A 111 -17.87 29.52 17.68
C ARG A 111 -17.67 28.27 16.83
N THR A 112 -18.76 27.60 16.45
CA THR A 112 -18.72 26.48 15.51
C THR A 112 -19.16 26.93 14.13
N SER A 113 -18.47 26.43 13.11
CA SER A 113 -18.85 26.65 11.72
C SER A 113 -19.21 25.32 11.07
N CYS A 114 -20.38 25.29 10.42
CA CYS A 114 -20.73 24.22 9.51
C CYS A 114 -19.75 24.25 8.34
N ARG A 115 -19.02 23.16 8.15
CA ARG A 115 -18.05 23.08 7.07
C ARG A 115 -18.75 22.72 5.77
N LYS A 116 -18.29 23.30 4.65
CA LYS A 116 -18.73 22.89 3.32
C LYS A 116 -18.41 21.42 3.05
N TYR A 117 -17.24 20.97 3.51
CA TYR A 117 -16.77 19.60 3.50
C TYR A 117 -16.31 19.24 4.93
N GLY A 118 -16.92 18.21 5.51
CA GLY A 118 -16.52 17.71 6.83
C GLY A 118 -15.46 16.61 6.70
N ASN A 119 -14.65 16.40 7.74
CA ASN A 119 -13.64 15.36 7.75
C ASN A 119 -14.28 14.01 8.08
N ARG A 120 -14.23 13.09 7.11
CA ARG A 120 -14.86 11.76 7.18
C ARG A 120 -13.94 10.73 6.54
N GLY A 121 -13.19 10.01 7.38
CA GLY A 121 -12.23 9.03 6.90
C GLY A 121 -11.40 8.43 8.02
N HIS A 122 -10.58 7.45 7.67
CA HIS A 122 -9.66 6.76 8.58
C HIS A 122 -8.21 7.19 8.41
N ASN A 123 -7.97 8.14 7.50
CA ASN A 123 -6.66 8.56 7.02
C ASN A 123 -6.38 10.05 7.29
N GLN A 124 -7.06 10.65 8.26
CA GLN A 124 -7.01 12.09 8.50
C GLN A 124 -5.77 12.48 9.32
N PRO A 125 -4.86 13.30 8.79
CA PRO A 125 -3.60 13.63 9.45
C PRO A 125 -3.77 14.77 10.47
N CYS A 126 -3.44 14.50 11.73
CA CYS A 126 -3.52 15.46 12.82
C CYS A 126 -2.15 15.67 13.48
N THR A 127 -1.64 16.90 13.46
CA THR A 127 -0.41 17.27 14.16
C THR A 127 -0.70 17.73 15.57
N HIS A 128 -0.02 17.12 16.53
CA HIS A 128 0.05 17.59 17.91
C HIS A 128 1.01 18.79 18.00
N LEU A 129 0.48 19.98 18.29
CA LEU A 129 1.23 21.23 18.16
C LEU A 129 2.46 21.33 19.06
N SER A 130 2.40 20.81 20.29
CA SER A 130 3.51 20.89 21.23
C SER A 130 4.70 20.00 20.86
N THR A 131 4.45 18.85 20.21
CA THR A 131 5.51 17.89 19.88
C THR A 131 5.89 17.90 18.39
N GLY A 132 5.07 18.50 17.53
CA GLY A 132 5.26 18.52 16.08
C GLY A 132 5.01 17.16 15.41
N ARG A 133 4.51 16.17 16.14
CA ARG A 133 4.21 14.84 15.59
C ARG A 133 2.84 14.81 14.94
N CYS A 134 2.78 14.19 13.78
CA CYS A 134 1.55 13.92 13.06
C CYS A 134 1.10 12.47 13.27
N PHE A 135 -0.20 12.30 13.48
CA PHE A 135 -0.86 11.03 13.70
C PHE A 135 -1.98 10.85 12.68
N ILE A 136 -2.26 9.61 12.31
CA ILE A 136 -3.39 9.30 11.44
C ILE A 136 -4.60 9.01 12.32
N THR A 137 -5.73 9.64 11.99
CA THR A 137 -6.91 9.65 12.85
C THR A 137 -8.18 9.23 12.11
N THR A 138 -9.09 8.64 12.87
CA THR A 138 -10.46 8.34 12.42
C THR A 138 -11.37 9.53 12.71
N GLN A 139 -12.02 10.07 11.69
CA GLN A 139 -12.91 11.24 11.83
C GLN A 139 -14.24 11.02 11.13
N ASN A 140 -15.29 11.61 11.69
CA ASN A 140 -16.62 11.65 11.07
C ASN A 140 -17.44 12.84 11.61
N HIS A 141 -17.06 14.06 11.24
CA HIS A 141 -17.75 15.28 11.67
C HIS A 141 -17.97 16.27 10.52
N GLY A 142 -18.97 17.14 10.67
CA GLY A 142 -19.31 18.20 9.71
C GLY A 142 -19.14 19.61 10.27
N PHE A 143 -18.81 19.72 11.55
CA PHE A 143 -18.64 20.97 12.28
C PHE A 143 -17.23 20.99 12.86
N ALA A 144 -16.63 22.18 12.90
CA ALA A 144 -15.34 22.38 13.55
C ALA A 144 -15.34 23.68 14.35
N VAL A 145 -14.38 23.73 15.25
CA VAL A 145 -14.18 24.80 16.21
C VAL A 145 -13.35 25.90 15.57
N ASP A 146 -13.76 27.17 15.73
CA ASP A 146 -12.93 28.31 15.39
C ASP A 146 -11.91 28.59 16.50
N SER A 147 -10.66 28.20 16.28
CA SER A 147 -9.59 28.35 17.25
C SER A 147 -9.11 29.78 17.45
N SER A 148 -9.39 30.69 16.52
CA SER A 148 -9.09 32.12 16.69
C SER A 148 -9.90 32.76 17.82
N GLN A 149 -10.95 32.09 18.26
CA GLN A 149 -11.87 32.54 19.29
C GLN A 149 -11.78 31.72 20.57
N LEU A 150 -10.67 31.03 20.87
CA LEU A 150 -10.56 30.32 22.16
C LEU A 150 -10.50 31.31 23.35
N PRO A 151 -11.20 31.03 24.48
CA PRO A 151 -11.07 31.85 25.68
C PRO A 151 -9.67 31.80 26.29
N SER A 152 -9.34 32.79 27.12
CA SER A 152 -8.10 32.81 27.89
C SER A 152 -7.94 31.53 28.72
N GLY A 153 -6.74 30.94 28.69
CA GLY A 153 -6.41 29.69 29.39
C GLY A 153 -6.65 28.41 28.58
N TRP A 154 -7.16 28.52 27.36
CA TRP A 154 -7.28 27.41 26.41
C TRP A 154 -6.31 27.58 25.25
N SER A 155 -5.70 26.47 24.86
CA SER A 155 -4.80 26.36 23.71
C SER A 155 -5.32 25.31 22.73
N GLU A 156 -4.98 25.47 21.46
CA GLU A 156 -5.08 24.37 20.50
C GLU A 156 -4.16 23.22 20.90
N LEU A 157 -4.64 21.99 20.70
CA LEU A 157 -3.90 20.77 20.99
C LEU A 157 -3.48 20.07 19.69
N PHE A 158 -4.43 19.89 18.77
CA PHE A 158 -4.20 19.26 17.46
C PHE A 158 -4.73 20.14 16.34
N VAL A 159 -4.12 20.02 15.17
CA VAL A 159 -4.56 20.64 13.92
C VAL A 159 -4.54 19.64 12.77
N ASN A 160 -5.51 19.72 11.87
CA ASN A 160 -5.54 18.91 10.65
C ASN A 160 -4.51 19.45 9.65
N GLU A 161 -3.63 18.60 9.13
CA GLU A 161 -2.56 19.05 8.21
C GLU A 161 -3.07 19.42 6.81
N ASN A 162 -4.24 18.90 6.40
CA ASN A 162 -4.78 19.13 5.07
C ASN A 162 -5.51 20.46 4.95
N ASP A 163 -6.35 20.79 5.94
CA ASP A 163 -7.25 21.95 5.85
C ASP A 163 -7.12 22.94 7.02
N ARG A 164 -6.21 22.64 7.97
CA ARG A 164 -5.91 23.47 9.14
C ARG A 164 -7.08 23.67 10.11
N SER A 165 -8.10 22.81 10.08
CA SER A 165 -9.13 22.82 11.13
C SER A 165 -8.55 22.45 12.49
N ASN A 166 -9.18 22.98 13.54
CA ASN A 166 -8.90 22.57 14.90
C ASN A 166 -9.32 21.11 15.11
N GLU A 167 -8.41 20.31 15.66
CA GLU A 167 -8.62 18.88 15.91
C GLU A 167 -8.55 18.54 17.41
N GLY A 168 -8.51 19.56 18.26
CA GLY A 168 -8.47 19.41 19.71
C GLY A 168 -8.03 20.67 20.43
N ILE A 169 -8.41 20.76 21.70
CA ILE A 169 -8.06 21.87 22.60
C ILE A 169 -7.66 21.34 23.97
N VAL A 170 -6.90 22.13 24.72
CA VAL A 170 -6.44 21.80 26.08
C VAL A 170 -6.43 23.05 26.94
N HIS A 171 -6.81 22.92 28.20
CA HIS A 171 -6.66 24.00 29.16
C HIS A 171 -5.21 24.04 29.70
N ASP A 172 -4.66 25.24 29.87
CA ASP A 172 -3.24 25.42 30.21
C ASP A 172 -2.86 24.96 31.64
N SER A 173 -3.78 25.09 32.59
CA SER A 173 -3.56 24.67 34.00
C SER A 173 -4.58 23.66 34.55
N LEU A 174 -5.83 23.68 34.10
CA LEU A 174 -6.88 22.78 34.57
C LEU A 174 -6.84 21.44 33.80
N PRO A 175 -7.36 20.35 34.38
CA PRO A 175 -7.22 19.01 33.81
C PRO A 175 -8.21 18.76 32.65
N TYR A 176 -8.41 19.71 31.73
CA TYR A 176 -9.41 19.62 30.66
C TYR A 176 -8.77 19.56 29.27
N PHE A 177 -9.24 18.66 28.42
CA PHE A 177 -8.82 18.58 27.02
C PHE A 177 -9.88 17.87 26.16
N SER A 178 -9.93 18.19 24.88
CA SER A 178 -10.74 17.46 23.89
C SER A 178 -9.98 17.24 22.59
N VAL A 179 -10.46 16.28 21.81
CA VAL A 179 -10.00 16.00 20.44
C VAL A 179 -11.21 15.90 19.53
N GLN A 180 -11.07 16.22 18.26
CA GLN A 180 -12.17 16.23 17.27
C GLN A 180 -12.33 14.88 16.54
N PHE A 181 -11.30 14.05 16.58
CA PHE A 181 -11.26 12.70 16.03
C PHE A 181 -11.66 11.63 17.06
N HIS A 182 -11.74 10.37 16.62
CA HIS A 182 -12.12 9.20 17.41
C HIS A 182 -10.90 8.34 17.80
N PRO A 183 -10.27 8.57 18.97
CA PRO A 183 -9.12 7.81 19.42
C PRO A 183 -9.47 6.37 19.84
N GLU A 184 -10.75 6.06 20.07
CA GLU A 184 -11.19 4.68 20.30
C GLU A 184 -11.21 3.84 19.02
N ALA A 185 -10.97 4.46 17.86
CA ALA A 185 -10.91 3.79 16.57
C ALA A 185 -12.15 2.91 16.29
N MET A 186 -11.95 1.63 15.98
CA MET A 186 -12.97 0.66 15.58
C MET A 186 -13.67 1.01 14.26
N GLY A 187 -12.83 1.11 13.23
CA GLY A 187 -13.10 1.49 11.85
C GLY A 187 -11.79 1.93 11.16
N GLY A 188 -10.88 2.57 11.91
CA GLY A 188 -9.58 3.04 11.44
C GLY A 188 -8.48 2.87 12.50
N PRO A 189 -7.41 3.69 12.44
CA PRO A 189 -6.17 3.48 13.20
C PRO A 189 -6.30 3.73 14.71
N GLU A 190 -5.54 2.96 15.49
CA GLU A 190 -5.49 2.98 16.97
C GLU A 190 -4.35 3.87 17.53
N ASP A 191 -3.73 4.70 16.69
CA ASP A 191 -2.49 5.44 16.97
C ASP A 191 -2.57 6.39 18.19
N LEU A 192 -3.78 6.78 18.60
CA LEU A 192 -4.04 7.72 19.69
C LEU A 192 -4.90 7.13 20.82
N GLU A 193 -5.00 5.81 20.95
CA GLU A 193 -5.69 5.20 22.11
C GLU A 193 -5.03 5.61 23.45
N VAL A 194 -3.74 5.97 23.43
CA VAL A 194 -2.99 6.48 24.59
C VAL A 194 -3.64 7.70 25.26
N LEU A 195 -4.53 8.41 24.56
CA LEU A 195 -5.32 9.50 25.15
C LEU A 195 -6.26 9.01 26.27
N PHE A 196 -6.76 7.76 26.17
CA PHE A 196 -7.50 7.11 27.27
C PHE A 196 -6.58 6.88 28.49
N ASP A 197 -5.30 6.54 28.28
CA ASP A 197 -4.34 6.36 29.37
C ASP A 197 -4.07 7.67 30.10
N VAL A 198 -3.86 8.76 29.36
CA VAL A 198 -3.66 10.10 29.95
C VAL A 198 -4.87 10.55 30.76
N PHE A 199 -6.09 10.35 30.21
CA PHE A 199 -7.34 10.64 30.92
C PHE A 199 -7.44 9.89 32.25
N ILE A 200 -7.19 8.57 32.21
CA ILE A 200 -7.29 7.71 33.40
C ILE A 200 -6.22 8.05 34.43
N GLN A 201 -4.98 8.32 34.00
CA GLN A 201 -3.91 8.77 34.90
C GLN A 201 -4.30 10.06 35.62
N GLN A 202 -4.89 11.02 34.91
CA GLN A 202 -5.35 12.27 35.52
C GLN A 202 -6.43 12.02 36.58
N VAL A 203 -7.41 11.13 36.30
CA VAL A 203 -8.46 10.73 37.26
C VAL A 203 -7.83 10.09 38.51
N GLN A 204 -6.88 9.19 38.32
CA GLN A 204 -6.18 8.52 39.42
C GLN A 204 -5.37 9.51 40.27
N SER A 205 -4.60 10.39 39.64
CA SER A 205 -3.82 11.43 40.30
C SER A 205 -4.68 12.32 41.20
N SER A 206 -5.83 12.73 40.67
CA SER A 206 -6.75 13.62 41.38
C SER A 206 -7.51 12.91 42.50
N LYS A 207 -7.87 11.64 42.33
CA LYS A 207 -8.58 10.84 43.35
C LYS A 207 -7.66 10.41 44.50
N PHE A 208 -6.45 9.96 44.18
CA PHE A 208 -5.53 9.33 45.13
C PHE A 208 -4.40 10.26 45.60
N GLY A 209 -4.32 11.49 45.08
CA GLY A 209 -3.35 12.51 45.52
C GLY A 209 -1.91 12.28 45.03
N ALA A 210 -1.72 11.53 43.95
CA ALA A 210 -0.40 11.28 43.35
C ALA A 210 -0.14 12.23 42.17
N GLU A 211 1.03 12.87 42.09
CA GLU A 211 1.45 13.72 40.94
C GLU A 211 0.50 14.90 40.60
N THR A 212 0.03 15.64 41.61
CA THR A 212 -0.87 16.80 41.42
C THR A 212 -0.22 18.01 40.75
N ASP A 213 1.11 18.04 40.67
CA ASP A 213 1.87 19.17 40.12
C ASP A 213 2.03 19.12 38.60
N ILE A 214 1.66 18.01 37.95
CA ILE A 214 1.77 17.82 36.49
C ILE A 214 0.41 18.12 35.85
N THR A 215 0.38 19.10 34.97
CA THR A 215 -0.82 19.47 34.20
C THR A 215 -1.17 18.39 33.17
N VAL A 216 -2.45 18.31 32.76
CA VAL A 216 -2.85 17.38 31.68
C VAL A 216 -2.12 17.68 30.37
N LYS A 217 -1.81 18.95 30.11
CA LYS A 217 -1.02 19.39 28.93
C LYS A 217 0.38 18.79 28.96
N GLU A 218 1.05 18.77 30.11
CA GLU A 218 2.37 18.14 30.28
C GLU A 218 2.29 16.61 30.15
N ARG A 219 1.22 15.98 30.66
CA ARG A 219 0.99 14.53 30.48
C ARG A 219 0.81 14.18 29.00
N LEU A 220 -0.01 14.95 28.27
CA LEU A 220 -0.21 14.79 26.83
C LEU A 220 1.10 14.98 26.06
N ASN A 221 1.84 16.04 26.37
CA ASN A 221 3.14 16.30 25.76
C ASN A 221 4.11 15.15 26.00
N THR A 222 4.14 14.60 27.21
CA THR A 222 5.02 13.47 27.56
C THR A 222 4.59 12.18 26.84
N ALA A 223 3.30 11.85 26.84
CA ALA A 223 2.77 10.64 26.22
C ALA A 223 2.93 10.65 24.69
N LEU A 224 2.85 11.81 24.06
CA LEU A 224 2.92 11.96 22.61
C LEU A 224 4.31 12.36 22.12
N ARG A 225 5.27 12.65 23.00
CA ARG A 225 6.64 13.00 22.60
C ARG A 225 7.32 11.81 21.94
N PHE A 226 8.18 12.08 20.97
CA PHE A 226 9.16 11.11 20.50
C PHE A 226 10.50 11.43 21.18
N ASP A 227 11.03 10.46 21.93
CA ASP A 227 12.31 10.62 22.60
C ASP A 227 13.44 10.24 21.65
N THR A 228 14.10 11.25 21.09
CA THR A 228 15.38 11.07 20.42
C THR A 228 16.50 11.40 21.40
N ARG A 229 17.50 10.50 21.50
CA ARG A 229 18.70 10.71 22.33
C ARG A 229 19.52 11.92 21.83
N GLU A 230 19.35 12.30 20.56
CA GLU A 230 20.01 13.43 19.92
C GLU A 230 18.99 14.30 19.16
N VAL A 231 19.22 15.61 19.13
CA VAL A 231 18.37 16.55 18.37
C VAL A 231 18.49 16.26 16.87
N VAL A 232 17.41 15.78 16.26
CA VAL A 232 17.32 15.52 14.82
C VAL A 232 17.39 16.85 14.06
N LYS A 233 18.36 16.96 13.13
CA LYS A 233 18.51 18.12 12.25
C LYS A 233 18.35 17.69 10.80
N ARG A 234 17.75 18.57 9.99
CA ARG A 234 17.71 18.44 8.54
C ARG A 234 19.14 18.31 8.01
N LEU A 235 19.34 17.36 7.11
CA LEU A 235 20.62 17.12 6.45
C LEU A 235 20.69 17.95 5.17
N SER A 236 21.85 18.53 4.90
CA SER A 236 22.15 19.28 3.68
C SER A 236 23.48 18.79 3.09
N PRO A 237 23.53 17.52 2.63
CA PRO A 237 24.73 16.98 2.02
C PRO A 237 25.04 17.75 0.74
N ARG A 238 26.33 17.91 0.42
CA ARG A 238 26.74 18.63 -0.80
C ARG A 238 26.75 17.70 -2.01
N LYS A 239 27.21 16.47 -1.81
CA LYS A 239 27.44 15.48 -2.85
C LYS A 239 27.07 14.08 -2.36
N VAL A 240 26.09 13.47 -3.02
CA VAL A 240 25.53 12.16 -2.68
C VAL A 240 25.84 11.14 -3.77
N VAL A 241 26.35 9.97 -3.37
CA VAL A 241 26.41 8.79 -4.25
C VAL A 241 25.11 8.01 -4.13
N VAL A 242 24.51 7.68 -5.28
CA VAL A 242 23.36 6.78 -5.40
C VAL A 242 23.83 5.51 -6.10
N LEU A 243 23.63 4.35 -5.47
CA LEU A 243 23.93 3.06 -6.09
C LEU A 243 22.69 2.53 -6.82
N GLY A 244 22.82 2.25 -8.12
CA GLY A 244 21.81 1.55 -8.90
C GLY A 244 21.80 0.04 -8.63
N SER A 245 20.89 -0.68 -9.29
CA SER A 245 20.73 -2.13 -9.11
C SER A 245 21.73 -3.00 -9.88
N GLY A 246 22.41 -2.44 -10.88
CA GLY A 246 23.20 -3.25 -11.80
C GLY A 246 22.36 -3.78 -12.96
N GLY A 247 22.80 -4.91 -13.54
CA GLY A 247 22.02 -5.59 -14.57
C GLY A 247 20.73 -6.20 -14.01
N LEU A 248 19.70 -6.29 -14.83
CA LEU A 248 18.45 -6.92 -14.42
C LEU A 248 18.63 -8.43 -14.25
N SER A 249 18.03 -8.97 -13.20
CA SER A 249 17.97 -10.41 -12.93
C SER A 249 16.61 -10.78 -12.33
N ILE A 250 16.24 -12.06 -12.35
CA ILE A 250 15.02 -12.52 -11.69
C ILE A 250 15.10 -12.15 -10.20
N GLY A 251 14.07 -11.46 -9.70
CA GLY A 251 14.06 -10.93 -8.34
C GLY A 251 14.55 -9.49 -8.20
N GLN A 252 15.26 -8.93 -9.20
CA GLN A 252 15.69 -7.54 -9.24
C GLN A 252 15.59 -6.97 -10.67
N ALA A 253 14.45 -6.38 -10.99
CA ALA A 253 14.11 -5.96 -12.35
C ALA A 253 14.09 -4.42 -12.47
N GLY A 254 13.08 -3.85 -13.16
CA GLY A 254 13.02 -2.42 -13.46
C GLY A 254 12.65 -1.52 -12.28
N GLU A 255 12.14 -2.09 -11.17
CA GLU A 255 11.66 -1.35 -10.01
C GLU A 255 12.72 -0.39 -9.43
N PHE A 256 14.00 -0.75 -9.57
CA PHE A 256 15.13 0.05 -9.09
C PHE A 256 15.57 1.14 -10.07
N ASP A 257 15.26 1.01 -11.35
CA ASP A 257 15.41 2.11 -12.33
C ASP A 257 14.43 3.24 -11.98
N TYR A 258 13.16 2.89 -11.74
CA TYR A 258 12.15 3.82 -11.24
C TYR A 258 12.52 4.43 -9.89
N SER A 259 12.82 3.59 -8.90
CA SER A 259 13.15 4.03 -7.54
C SER A 259 14.37 4.95 -7.51
N GLY A 260 15.43 4.55 -8.20
CA GLY A 260 16.66 5.33 -8.31
C GLY A 260 16.47 6.64 -9.06
N SER A 261 15.61 6.68 -10.08
CA SER A 261 15.25 7.90 -10.80
C SER A 261 14.49 8.90 -9.92
N GLN A 262 13.54 8.41 -9.11
CA GLN A 262 12.83 9.25 -8.12
C GLN A 262 13.78 9.83 -7.07
N ALA A 263 14.74 9.05 -6.59
CA ALA A 263 15.74 9.54 -5.64
C ALA A 263 16.60 10.67 -6.22
N LEU A 264 17.07 10.51 -7.47
CA LEU A 264 17.84 11.54 -8.16
C LEU A 264 17.03 12.83 -8.34
N LYS A 265 15.74 12.71 -8.70
CA LYS A 265 14.82 13.86 -8.77
C LYS A 265 14.68 14.57 -7.42
N ALA A 266 14.43 13.81 -6.34
CA ALA A 266 14.27 14.37 -4.99
C ALA A 266 15.52 15.13 -4.53
N LEU A 267 16.72 14.56 -4.76
CA LEU A 267 18.01 15.19 -4.43
C LEU A 267 18.28 16.46 -5.25
N LYS A 268 17.94 16.43 -6.55
CA LYS A 268 18.12 17.57 -7.45
C LYS A 268 17.31 18.80 -7.03
N GLU A 269 16.06 18.59 -6.59
CA GLU A 269 15.22 19.68 -6.07
C GLU A 269 15.76 20.31 -4.78
N GLU A 270 16.51 19.54 -3.99
CA GLU A 270 17.22 20.03 -2.80
C GLU A 270 18.59 20.66 -3.14
N ASN A 271 18.91 20.82 -4.43
CA ASN A 271 20.17 21.34 -4.95
C ASN A 271 21.42 20.55 -4.50
N ILE A 272 21.28 19.23 -4.37
CA ILE A 272 22.36 18.32 -3.98
C ILE A 272 23.03 17.77 -5.23
N GLN A 273 24.37 17.77 -5.26
CA GLN A 273 25.12 17.17 -6.36
C GLN A 273 25.01 15.64 -6.30
N THR A 274 24.69 15.00 -7.42
CA THR A 274 24.40 13.56 -7.50
C THR A 274 25.44 12.81 -8.33
N ILE A 275 25.90 11.68 -7.80
CA ILE A 275 26.74 10.72 -8.52
C ILE A 275 26.01 9.40 -8.56
N LEU A 276 25.64 8.96 -9.75
CA LEU A 276 25.08 7.64 -9.97
C LEU A 276 26.19 6.65 -10.33
N ILE A 277 26.19 5.49 -9.69
CA ILE A 277 26.95 4.32 -10.13
C ILE A 277 25.95 3.26 -10.56
N ASN A 278 25.92 2.93 -11.85
CA ASN A 278 25.08 1.88 -12.40
C ASN A 278 25.69 1.35 -13.71
N PRO A 279 26.09 0.06 -13.80
CA PRO A 279 26.66 -0.49 -15.02
C PRO A 279 25.60 -0.72 -16.13
N ASN A 280 24.32 -0.68 -15.81
CA ASN A 280 23.27 -0.97 -16.78
C ASN A 280 22.93 0.26 -17.64
N ILE A 281 23.46 0.24 -18.86
CA ILE A 281 23.30 1.29 -19.88
C ILE A 281 21.87 1.46 -20.41
N ALA A 282 20.98 0.49 -20.18
CA ALA A 282 19.61 0.51 -20.70
C ALA A 282 18.62 1.20 -19.76
N THR A 283 19.07 1.67 -18.60
CA THR A 283 18.20 2.29 -17.58
C THR A 283 17.92 3.75 -17.89
N VAL A 284 16.69 4.19 -17.62
CA VAL A 284 16.31 5.60 -17.67
C VAL A 284 17.15 6.41 -16.69
N GLN A 285 17.45 5.86 -15.52
CA GLN A 285 18.28 6.45 -14.47
C GLN A 285 19.66 6.93 -14.98
N THR A 286 20.24 6.23 -15.97
CA THR A 286 21.55 6.59 -16.55
C THR A 286 21.46 7.59 -17.70
N SER A 287 20.27 8.09 -18.02
CA SER A 287 20.06 9.08 -19.07
C SER A 287 20.71 10.42 -18.75
N LYS A 288 21.15 11.12 -19.79
CA LYS A 288 21.79 12.43 -19.66
C LYS A 288 20.88 13.43 -18.95
N GLY A 289 21.37 14.02 -17.87
CA GLY A 289 20.66 15.05 -17.10
C GLY A 289 19.85 14.53 -15.90
N MET A 290 19.78 13.21 -15.70
CA MET A 290 19.18 12.58 -14.51
C MET A 290 20.08 12.74 -13.27
N ALA A 291 21.34 12.35 -13.38
CA ALA A 291 22.39 12.63 -12.38
C ALA A 291 23.42 13.62 -12.92
N ASP A 292 24.14 14.33 -12.03
CA ASP A 292 25.21 15.25 -12.45
C ASP A 292 26.41 14.49 -13.05
N LYS A 293 26.70 13.30 -12.49
CA LYS A 293 27.72 12.40 -13.00
C LYS A 293 27.26 10.96 -12.92
N CYS A 294 27.49 10.20 -13.99
CA CYS A 294 27.15 8.77 -14.06
C CYS A 294 28.41 7.94 -14.30
N TYR A 295 28.57 6.86 -13.54
CA TYR A 295 29.63 5.88 -13.67
C TYR A 295 29.05 4.52 -14.07
N PHE A 296 29.43 4.06 -15.27
CA PHE A 296 29.11 2.72 -15.76
C PHE A 296 30.14 1.71 -15.24
N LEU A 297 30.12 1.48 -13.92
CA LEU A 297 31.03 0.57 -13.23
C LEU A 297 30.25 -0.50 -12.46
N PRO A 298 30.82 -1.70 -12.25
CA PRO A 298 30.20 -2.71 -11.40
C PRO A 298 29.95 -2.20 -9.98
N ILE A 299 28.82 -2.58 -9.40
CA ILE A 299 28.44 -2.23 -8.01
C ILE A 299 29.13 -3.21 -7.05
N THR A 300 30.43 -3.04 -6.87
CA THR A 300 31.24 -3.79 -5.91
C THR A 300 32.02 -2.84 -5.02
N ALA A 301 32.35 -3.26 -3.80
CA ALA A 301 33.09 -2.41 -2.86
C ALA A 301 34.39 -1.88 -3.46
N HIS A 302 35.07 -2.67 -4.30
CA HIS A 302 36.30 -2.24 -4.99
C HIS A 302 36.09 -1.01 -5.88
N TYR A 303 35.15 -1.06 -6.83
CA TYR A 303 34.91 0.04 -7.77
C TYR A 303 34.24 1.23 -7.08
N VAL A 304 33.29 0.99 -6.19
CA VAL A 304 32.62 2.06 -5.44
C VAL A 304 33.62 2.79 -4.53
N SER A 305 34.58 2.10 -3.92
CA SER A 305 35.66 2.73 -3.16
C SER A 305 36.51 3.67 -4.01
N GLN A 306 36.81 3.31 -5.26
CA GLN A 306 37.57 4.18 -6.18
C GLN A 306 36.76 5.44 -6.54
N VAL A 307 35.45 5.30 -6.77
CA VAL A 307 34.59 6.45 -7.03
C VAL A 307 34.52 7.35 -5.79
N ILE A 308 34.35 6.78 -4.58
CA ILE A 308 34.37 7.54 -3.32
C ILE A 308 35.70 8.28 -3.13
N ASP A 309 36.82 7.63 -3.40
CA ASP A 309 38.15 8.24 -3.30
C ASP A 309 38.35 9.39 -4.30
N SER A 310 37.88 9.22 -5.54
CA SER A 310 37.99 10.23 -6.60
C SER A 310 37.04 11.40 -6.41
N GLU A 311 35.78 11.12 -6.06
CA GLU A 311 34.71 12.12 -6.04
C GLU A 311 34.52 12.80 -4.69
N ARG A 312 34.99 12.17 -3.61
CA ARG A 312 34.87 12.65 -2.22
C ARG A 312 33.43 13.06 -1.87
N PRO A 313 32.43 12.17 -2.04
CA PRO A 313 31.06 12.43 -1.59
C PRO A 313 31.03 12.49 -0.06
N ASP A 314 30.14 13.30 0.49
CA ASP A 314 29.89 13.34 1.94
C ASP A 314 28.77 12.40 2.37
N SER A 315 28.03 11.81 1.42
CA SER A 315 26.90 10.93 1.71
C SER A 315 26.63 9.87 0.64
N ILE A 316 25.96 8.80 1.04
CA ILE A 316 25.58 7.67 0.17
C ILE A 316 24.16 7.19 0.46
N LEU A 317 23.41 6.85 -0.60
CA LEU A 317 22.11 6.18 -0.54
C LEU A 317 22.25 4.72 -1.01
N LEU A 318 21.79 3.79 -0.17
CA LEU A 318 21.93 2.35 -0.38
C LEU A 318 20.60 1.63 -0.65
N ALA A 319 19.48 2.22 -0.19
CA ALA A 319 18.15 1.58 -0.20
C ALA A 319 17.42 1.58 -1.57
N PHE A 320 18.04 2.10 -2.62
CA PHE A 320 17.39 2.38 -3.92
C PHE A 320 17.84 1.45 -5.06
N GLY A 321 18.90 0.65 -4.85
CA GLY A 321 19.48 -0.25 -5.85
C GLY A 321 19.33 -1.73 -5.50
N GLY A 322 18.31 -2.08 -4.71
CA GLY A 322 18.04 -3.45 -4.29
C GLY A 322 19.18 -4.11 -3.50
N GLN A 323 19.24 -5.45 -3.56
CA GLN A 323 20.19 -6.25 -2.78
C GLN A 323 21.65 -5.97 -3.14
N THR A 324 21.94 -5.75 -4.43
CA THR A 324 23.30 -5.45 -4.91
C THR A 324 23.86 -4.19 -4.25
N ALA A 325 23.08 -3.11 -4.21
CA ALA A 325 23.48 -1.87 -3.57
C ALA A 325 23.63 -2.01 -2.05
N LEU A 326 22.69 -2.71 -1.39
CA LEU A 326 22.75 -2.98 0.04
C LEU A 326 24.00 -3.76 0.43
N ASN A 327 24.26 -4.89 -0.23
CA ASN A 327 25.41 -5.74 0.04
C ASN A 327 26.73 -4.98 -0.16
N CYS A 328 26.83 -4.21 -1.24
CA CYS A 328 27.98 -3.34 -1.49
C CYS A 328 28.15 -2.31 -0.37
N GLY A 329 27.07 -1.69 0.10
CA GLY A 329 27.09 -0.73 1.21
C GLY A 329 27.57 -1.35 2.53
N ILE A 330 27.08 -2.55 2.86
CA ILE A 330 27.52 -3.32 4.05
C ILE A 330 29.01 -3.64 3.96
N GLU A 331 29.50 -4.08 2.80
CA GLU A 331 30.91 -4.39 2.59
C GLU A 331 31.81 -3.15 2.72
N LEU A 332 31.39 -2.00 2.17
CA LEU A 332 32.10 -0.72 2.31
C LEU A 332 32.17 -0.24 3.77
N TRP A 333 31.13 -0.52 4.56
CA TRP A 333 31.10 -0.20 5.98
C TRP A 333 32.01 -1.13 6.79
N LYS A 334 31.91 -2.44 6.59
CA LYS A 334 32.75 -3.45 7.26
C LYS A 334 34.23 -3.28 6.97
N SER A 335 34.58 -2.90 5.75
CA SER A 335 35.96 -2.60 5.35
C SER A 335 36.48 -1.25 5.85
N GLY A 336 35.65 -0.45 6.52
CA GLY A 336 36.01 0.86 7.06
C GLY A 336 36.16 1.97 6.00
N VAL A 337 35.77 1.72 4.74
CA VAL A 337 35.88 2.70 3.65
C VAL A 337 34.99 3.92 3.92
N LEU A 338 33.74 3.70 4.33
CA LEU A 338 32.82 4.82 4.62
C LEU A 338 33.37 5.71 5.75
N ALA A 339 33.94 5.10 6.80
CA ALA A 339 34.56 5.83 7.90
C ALA A 339 35.84 6.58 7.46
N LYS A 340 36.72 5.92 6.68
CA LYS A 340 37.95 6.50 6.15
C LYS A 340 37.70 7.77 5.34
N TYR A 341 36.64 7.80 4.54
CA TYR A 341 36.30 8.94 3.68
C TYR A 341 35.20 9.85 4.26
N ASN A 342 34.75 9.59 5.51
CA ASN A 342 33.68 10.34 6.18
C ASN A 342 32.39 10.42 5.35
N VAL A 343 31.99 9.30 4.74
CA VAL A 343 30.76 9.17 3.95
C VAL A 343 29.63 8.72 4.87
N ARG A 344 28.58 9.54 4.99
CA ARG A 344 27.39 9.22 5.79
C ARG A 344 26.39 8.40 5.00
N VAL A 345 25.80 7.38 5.62
CA VAL A 345 24.63 6.68 5.07
C VAL A 345 23.38 7.51 5.36
N LEU A 346 22.64 7.88 4.31
CA LEU A 346 21.38 8.62 4.42
C LEU A 346 20.20 7.65 4.55
N GLY A 347 19.21 8.00 5.37
CA GLY A 347 18.06 7.15 5.68
C GLY A 347 18.38 6.03 6.67
N THR A 348 17.83 4.84 6.42
CA THR A 348 18.03 3.65 7.27
C THR A 348 19.51 3.28 7.39
N GLN A 349 19.96 3.09 8.64
CA GLN A 349 21.36 2.83 8.95
C GLN A 349 21.73 1.35 8.70
N ILE A 350 23.01 1.09 8.44
CA ILE A 350 23.51 -0.26 8.05
C ILE A 350 23.26 -1.32 9.11
N ASN A 351 23.33 -0.98 10.40
CA ASN A 351 22.99 -1.91 11.47
C ASN A 351 21.54 -2.39 11.40
N VAL A 352 20.60 -1.51 11.04
CA VAL A 352 19.17 -1.86 10.88
C VAL A 352 19.00 -2.80 9.69
N ILE A 353 19.68 -2.52 8.58
CA ILE A 353 19.71 -3.40 7.41
C ILE A 353 20.23 -4.80 7.79
N GLU A 354 21.33 -4.88 8.55
CA GLU A 354 21.86 -6.17 9.00
C GLU A 354 20.87 -6.91 9.91
N TRP A 355 20.16 -6.19 10.80
CA TRP A 355 19.15 -6.79 11.67
C TRP A 355 17.97 -7.38 10.89
N THR A 356 17.57 -6.77 9.77
CA THR A 356 16.44 -7.25 8.96
C THR A 356 16.83 -8.36 7.99
N GLU A 357 18.08 -8.39 7.52
CA GLU A 357 18.57 -9.41 6.58
C GLU A 357 19.01 -10.70 7.29
N ASP A 358 19.48 -10.62 8.53
CA ASP A 358 19.83 -11.80 9.34
C ASP A 358 18.60 -12.31 10.12
N ARG A 359 18.09 -13.49 9.72
CA ARG A 359 16.89 -14.09 10.33
C ARG A 359 16.98 -14.29 11.84
N LYS A 360 18.16 -14.60 12.37
CA LYS A 360 18.33 -14.84 13.81
C LYS A 360 18.27 -13.51 14.57
N VAL A 361 19.01 -12.52 14.08
CA VAL A 361 19.00 -11.17 14.68
C VAL A 361 17.62 -10.54 14.57
N PHE A 362 16.93 -10.73 13.44
CA PHE A 362 15.55 -10.29 13.26
C PHE A 362 14.60 -10.91 14.29
N ALA A 363 14.68 -12.23 14.50
CA ALA A 363 13.88 -12.92 15.50
C ALA A 363 14.12 -12.39 16.93
N GLU A 364 15.39 -12.14 17.29
CA GLU A 364 15.77 -11.54 18.57
C GLU A 364 15.18 -10.13 18.73
N LYS A 365 15.25 -9.30 17.68
CA LYS A 365 14.66 -7.95 17.66
C LYS A 365 13.13 -7.98 17.78
N MET A 366 12.45 -8.93 17.15
CA MET A 366 11.00 -9.05 17.28
C MET A 366 10.61 -9.48 18.71
N ALA A 367 11.38 -10.39 19.31
CA ALA A 367 11.15 -10.83 20.68
C ALA A 367 11.32 -9.71 21.72
N GLU A 368 12.21 -8.73 21.49
CA GLU A 368 12.40 -7.56 22.37
C GLU A 368 11.11 -6.74 22.57
N ILE A 369 10.19 -6.77 21.60
CA ILE A 369 8.91 -6.06 21.63
C ILE A 369 7.70 -6.99 21.78
N GLY A 370 7.93 -8.27 22.11
CA GLY A 370 6.88 -9.27 22.28
C GLY A 370 6.21 -9.70 20.98
N GLU A 371 6.83 -9.45 19.83
CA GLU A 371 6.37 -9.94 18.52
C GLU A 371 6.99 -11.29 18.17
N SER A 372 6.31 -12.04 17.30
CA SER A 372 6.72 -13.39 16.91
C SER A 372 6.99 -13.49 15.41
N VAL A 373 8.18 -14.00 15.08
CA VAL A 373 8.48 -14.47 13.73
C VAL A 373 8.02 -15.92 13.56
N ALA A 374 7.93 -16.40 12.32
CA ALA A 374 7.63 -17.79 12.03
C ALA A 374 8.57 -18.73 12.84
N PRO A 375 8.03 -19.58 13.74
CA PRO A 375 8.83 -20.41 14.61
C PRO A 375 9.68 -21.41 13.82
N SER A 376 10.98 -21.45 14.12
CA SER A 376 11.93 -22.38 13.50
C SER A 376 12.94 -22.89 14.51
N ALA A 377 13.45 -24.10 14.29
CA ALA A 377 14.46 -24.73 15.11
C ALA A 377 15.48 -25.46 14.24
N ALA A 378 16.76 -25.28 14.52
CA ALA A 378 17.81 -26.12 13.95
C ALA A 378 17.89 -27.45 14.72
N ALA A 379 18.03 -28.54 14.00
CA ALA A 379 18.15 -29.88 14.56
C ALA A 379 19.18 -30.70 13.78
N HIS A 380 19.89 -31.57 14.49
CA HIS A 380 21.00 -32.37 13.98
C HIS A 380 20.75 -33.89 14.07
N THR A 381 19.70 -34.30 14.78
CA THR A 381 19.28 -35.70 14.90
C THR A 381 17.79 -35.85 14.61
N ILE A 382 17.34 -37.06 14.29
CA ILE A 382 15.91 -37.32 14.01
C ILE A 382 15.08 -37.01 15.27
N GLU A 383 15.61 -37.34 16.45
CA GLU A 383 14.96 -37.11 17.74
C GLU A 383 14.83 -35.61 18.04
N GLU A 384 15.86 -34.80 17.74
CA GLU A 384 15.78 -33.34 17.84
C GLU A 384 14.75 -32.77 16.86
N VAL A 385 14.66 -33.31 15.63
CA VAL A 385 13.67 -32.88 14.64
C VAL A 385 12.25 -33.18 15.11
N VAL A 386 12.00 -34.37 15.65
CA VAL A 386 10.70 -34.76 16.19
C VAL A 386 10.35 -33.92 17.43
N ALA A 387 11.31 -33.68 18.33
CA ALA A 387 11.10 -32.82 19.48
C ALA A 387 10.77 -31.37 19.07
N ALA A 388 11.50 -30.83 18.09
CA ALA A 388 11.22 -29.53 17.51
C ALA A 388 9.82 -29.49 16.89
N ALA A 389 9.44 -30.49 16.09
CA ALA A 389 8.13 -30.54 15.46
C ALA A 389 6.97 -30.69 16.47
N ASN A 390 7.17 -31.45 17.55
CA ASN A 390 6.18 -31.56 18.62
C ASN A 390 6.00 -30.23 19.37
N ASN A 391 7.08 -29.47 19.55
CA ASN A 391 7.01 -28.12 20.15
C ASN A 391 6.35 -27.10 19.21
N LEU A 392 6.65 -27.16 17.91
CA LEU A 392 6.09 -26.27 16.88
C LEU A 392 4.62 -26.64 16.54
N GLY A 393 4.27 -27.90 16.71
CA GLY A 393 3.02 -28.52 16.28
C GLY A 393 2.98 -28.74 14.77
N TYR A 394 2.40 -29.86 14.34
CA TYR A 394 2.20 -30.15 12.92
C TYR A 394 1.14 -29.24 12.26
N PRO A 395 1.17 -29.06 10.93
CA PRO A 395 2.23 -29.49 10.02
C PRO A 395 3.54 -28.68 10.20
N VAL A 396 4.67 -29.29 9.85
CA VAL A 396 5.99 -28.65 9.85
C VAL A 396 6.68 -28.80 8.50
N MET A 397 7.59 -27.88 8.19
CA MET A 397 8.47 -27.98 7.03
C MET A 397 9.87 -28.29 7.52
N ILE A 398 10.52 -29.28 6.90
CA ILE A 398 11.95 -29.50 7.08
C ILE A 398 12.71 -28.92 5.90
N ARG A 399 13.82 -28.25 6.17
CA ARG A 399 14.77 -27.76 5.17
C ARG A 399 16.16 -28.25 5.47
N SER A 400 16.83 -28.82 4.48
CA SER A 400 18.24 -29.20 4.61
C SER A 400 19.12 -27.94 4.66
N ALA A 401 19.98 -27.85 5.66
CA ALA A 401 20.96 -26.76 5.73
C ALA A 401 22.04 -26.96 4.66
N PHE A 402 22.53 -25.85 4.08
CA PHE A 402 23.59 -25.81 3.08
C PHE A 402 23.31 -26.55 1.75
N THR A 403 22.05 -26.86 1.42
CA THR A 403 21.65 -27.40 0.12
C THR A 403 20.95 -26.34 -0.73
N LEU A 404 21.20 -26.33 -2.04
CA LEU A 404 20.53 -25.45 -3.00
C LEU A 404 19.28 -26.13 -3.56
N GLY A 405 18.25 -25.34 -3.89
CA GLY A 405 17.07 -25.82 -4.63
C GLY A 405 16.09 -26.72 -3.84
N GLY A 406 16.09 -26.65 -2.50
CA GLY A 406 15.15 -27.42 -1.68
C GLY A 406 15.44 -28.93 -1.62
N LEU A 407 16.63 -29.36 -2.04
CA LEU A 407 17.05 -30.76 -1.97
C LEU A 407 16.98 -31.27 -0.52
N GLY A 408 16.14 -32.26 -0.26
CA GLY A 408 15.90 -32.82 1.08
C GLY A 408 14.85 -32.06 1.93
N SER A 409 14.23 -31.02 1.36
CA SER A 409 13.17 -30.26 2.04
C SER A 409 11.78 -30.84 1.76
N GLY A 410 10.85 -30.71 2.69
CA GLY A 410 9.48 -31.20 2.53
C GLY A 410 8.57 -30.90 3.72
N PHE A 411 7.27 -31.09 3.51
CA PHE A 411 6.23 -30.85 4.53
C PHE A 411 5.79 -32.15 5.16
N ALA A 412 5.73 -32.18 6.49
CA ALA A 412 5.22 -33.30 7.26
C ALA A 412 3.95 -32.87 7.98
N ASP A 413 2.85 -33.59 7.74
CA ASP A 413 1.58 -33.37 8.46
C ASP A 413 1.54 -34.16 9.78
N ASN A 414 2.46 -35.10 9.97
CA ASN A 414 2.58 -35.94 11.16
C ASN A 414 4.01 -36.45 11.38
N GLU A 415 4.27 -37.06 12.54
CA GLU A 415 5.60 -37.57 12.91
C GLU A 415 6.12 -38.66 11.97
N ALA A 416 5.25 -39.52 11.44
CA ALA A 416 5.67 -40.61 10.56
C ALA A 416 6.27 -40.08 9.25
N GLU A 417 5.59 -39.13 8.62
CA GLU A 417 6.09 -38.41 7.44
C GLU A 417 7.37 -37.63 7.74
N LEU A 418 7.43 -36.97 8.90
CA LEU A 418 8.59 -36.21 9.33
C LEU A 418 9.83 -37.08 9.43
N ARG A 419 9.73 -38.23 10.11
CA ARG A 419 10.85 -39.16 10.28
C ARG A 419 11.37 -39.66 8.93
N ASP A 420 10.47 -40.08 8.06
CA ASP A 420 10.81 -40.59 6.73
C ASP A 420 11.53 -39.54 5.86
N MET A 421 11.03 -38.30 5.85
CA MET A 421 11.72 -37.21 5.16
C MET A 421 13.04 -36.82 5.82
N THR A 422 13.10 -36.81 7.14
CA THR A 422 14.31 -36.43 7.89
C THR A 422 15.45 -37.42 7.65
N ILE A 423 15.16 -38.72 7.53
CA ILE A 423 16.13 -39.75 7.13
C ILE A 423 16.72 -39.42 5.75
N ARG A 424 15.87 -39.05 4.79
CA ARG A 424 16.34 -38.62 3.46
C ARG A 424 17.16 -37.34 3.53
N ALA A 425 16.72 -36.35 4.31
CA ALA A 425 17.42 -35.08 4.47
C ALA A 425 18.83 -35.26 5.05
N PHE A 426 18.97 -36.06 6.12
CA PHE A 426 20.28 -36.33 6.75
C PHE A 426 21.24 -37.16 5.89
N SER A 427 20.75 -37.82 4.82
CA SER A 427 21.66 -38.45 3.84
C SER A 427 22.46 -37.44 3.01
N HIS A 428 22.06 -36.17 3.03
CA HIS A 428 22.64 -35.08 2.24
C HIS A 428 23.17 -33.91 3.08
N THR A 429 22.83 -33.80 4.37
CA THR A 429 23.28 -32.72 5.27
C THR A 429 23.38 -33.20 6.72
N ASN A 430 24.16 -32.51 7.56
CA ASN A 430 24.31 -32.79 8.99
C ASN A 430 23.41 -31.90 9.87
N GLN A 431 22.59 -31.06 9.26
CA GLN A 431 21.70 -30.13 9.94
C GLN A 431 20.44 -29.91 9.10
N VAL A 432 19.28 -29.93 9.76
CA VAL A 432 18.02 -29.52 9.16
C VAL A 432 17.39 -28.41 9.99
N LEU A 433 16.63 -27.55 9.33
CA LEU A 433 15.77 -26.56 9.95
C LEU A 433 14.35 -27.10 9.95
N VAL A 434 13.72 -27.16 11.12
CA VAL A 434 12.30 -27.49 11.30
C VAL A 434 11.55 -26.19 11.48
N ASP A 435 10.70 -25.84 10.53
CA ASP A 435 9.86 -24.64 10.57
C ASP A 435 8.41 -25.03 10.79
N LYS A 436 7.66 -24.18 11.50
CA LYS A 436 6.19 -24.29 11.48
C LYS A 436 5.70 -24.16 10.03
N SER A 437 4.92 -25.12 9.55
CA SER A 437 4.28 -24.97 8.25
C SER A 437 3.12 -24.00 8.38
N LEU A 438 3.25 -22.89 7.68
CA LEU A 438 2.23 -21.86 7.54
C LEU A 438 1.55 -21.95 6.16
N ARG A 439 1.67 -23.11 5.48
CA ARG A 439 1.08 -23.33 4.16
C ARG A 439 -0.44 -23.13 4.22
N GLY A 440 -0.97 -22.36 3.29
CA GLY A 440 -2.41 -22.06 3.25
C GLY A 440 -2.84 -20.90 4.15
N TRP A 441 -1.93 -20.29 4.91
CA TRP A 441 -2.21 -19.04 5.61
C TRP A 441 -2.28 -17.89 4.61
N LYS A 442 -3.05 -16.86 4.95
CA LYS A 442 -3.12 -15.63 4.14
C LYS A 442 -1.77 -14.93 4.23
N GLU A 443 -1.24 -14.51 3.09
CA GLU A 443 -0.04 -13.69 3.05
C GLU A 443 -0.44 -12.25 2.78
N VAL A 444 -0.06 -11.36 3.70
CA VAL A 444 -0.45 -9.95 3.71
C VAL A 444 0.80 -9.10 3.88
N GLU A 445 0.93 -8.04 3.12
CA GLU A 445 2.08 -7.13 3.18
C GLU A 445 1.65 -5.68 3.36
N TYR A 446 2.49 -4.90 4.03
CA TYR A 446 2.30 -3.46 4.25
C TYR A 446 3.54 -2.69 3.83
N GLU A 447 3.32 -1.59 3.11
CA GLU A 447 4.33 -0.57 2.82
C GLU A 447 4.27 0.51 3.89
N VAL A 448 5.37 0.66 4.64
CA VAL A 448 5.46 1.56 5.79
C VAL A 448 6.46 2.65 5.50
N VAL A 449 6.09 3.89 5.86
CA VAL A 449 6.99 5.04 5.74
C VAL A 449 7.17 5.65 7.13
N ARG A 450 8.43 5.89 7.50
CA ARG A 450 8.79 6.51 8.77
C ARG A 450 9.83 7.61 8.57
N ASP A 451 9.58 8.79 9.13
CA ASP A 451 10.54 9.87 9.13
C ASP A 451 11.44 9.86 10.39
N ALA A 452 12.44 10.75 10.40
CA ALA A 452 13.36 10.88 11.52
C ALA A 452 12.72 11.48 12.79
N TYR A 453 11.47 11.97 12.71
CA TYR A 453 10.69 12.59 13.79
C TYR A 453 9.63 11.64 14.35
N ASP A 454 9.71 10.35 13.99
CA ASP A 454 8.84 9.27 14.44
C ASP A 454 7.37 9.40 14.00
N ASN A 455 7.11 10.18 12.95
CA ASN A 455 5.88 10.06 12.18
C ASN A 455 5.99 8.78 11.35
N CYS A 456 5.00 7.90 11.46
CA CYS A 456 5.04 6.56 10.86
C CYS A 456 3.64 6.21 10.36
N ILE A 457 3.53 5.87 9.08
CA ILE A 457 2.26 5.64 8.37
C ILE A 457 2.35 4.37 7.52
N THR A 458 1.21 3.73 7.24
CA THR A 458 1.13 2.63 6.28
C THR A 458 0.50 3.09 4.98
N VAL A 459 1.29 3.18 3.91
CA VAL A 459 0.89 3.77 2.63
C VAL A 459 0.08 2.80 1.77
N CYS A 460 0.37 1.51 1.86
CA CYS A 460 -0.34 0.50 1.08
C CYS A 460 -0.38 -0.81 1.85
N ASN A 461 -1.48 -1.55 1.68
CA ASN A 461 -1.59 -2.92 2.12
C ASN A 461 -2.00 -3.79 0.93
N MET A 462 -1.42 -4.98 0.85
CA MET A 462 -1.64 -5.90 -0.25
C MET A 462 -1.93 -7.30 0.30
N GLU A 463 -2.78 -8.04 -0.39
CA GLU A 463 -3.15 -9.42 -0.06
C GLU A 463 -2.81 -10.33 -1.23
N ASN A 464 -2.09 -11.41 -0.95
CA ASN A 464 -1.84 -12.43 -1.95
C ASN A 464 -3.10 -13.29 -2.11
N ILE A 465 -3.56 -13.47 -3.35
CA ILE A 465 -4.62 -14.42 -3.69
C ILE A 465 -4.10 -15.84 -3.51
N ASP A 466 -2.86 -16.06 -3.98
CA ASP A 466 -2.13 -17.28 -3.72
C ASP A 466 -1.70 -17.32 -2.24
N PRO A 467 -1.95 -18.43 -1.53
CA PRO A 467 -1.62 -18.53 -0.11
C PRO A 467 -0.10 -18.65 0.10
N LEU A 468 0.32 -18.49 1.36
CA LEU A 468 1.72 -18.64 1.74
C LEU A 468 2.29 -19.99 1.28
N GLY A 469 3.49 -19.91 0.70
CA GLY A 469 4.20 -21.03 0.05
C GLY A 469 4.59 -20.71 -1.39
N ILE A 470 3.93 -19.72 -2.00
CA ILE A 470 4.30 -19.09 -3.27
C ILE A 470 4.86 -17.70 -2.93
N HIS A 471 6.04 -17.37 -3.45
CA HIS A 471 6.71 -16.10 -3.19
C HIS A 471 5.83 -14.93 -3.68
N THR A 472 5.72 -13.83 -2.92
CA THR A 472 4.96 -12.61 -3.28
C THR A 472 5.19 -12.15 -4.74
N GLY A 473 6.45 -12.12 -5.17
CA GLY A 473 6.86 -11.85 -6.56
C GLY A 473 6.23 -12.77 -7.63
N ASP A 474 5.95 -14.04 -7.31
CA ASP A 474 5.27 -15.03 -8.17
C ASP A 474 3.78 -15.22 -7.81
N SER A 475 3.27 -14.51 -6.80
CA SER A 475 1.85 -14.55 -6.43
C SER A 475 1.03 -13.56 -7.25
N ILE A 476 -0.24 -13.88 -7.43
CA ILE A 476 -1.26 -12.88 -7.79
C ILE A 476 -1.59 -12.07 -6.54
N VAL A 477 -1.54 -10.74 -6.65
CA VAL A 477 -1.66 -9.82 -5.51
C VAL A 477 -2.78 -8.82 -5.76
N VAL A 478 -3.56 -8.49 -4.73
CA VAL A 478 -4.60 -7.47 -4.77
C VAL A 478 -4.30 -6.33 -3.80
N ALA A 479 -4.58 -5.09 -4.22
CA ALA A 479 -4.54 -3.90 -3.38
C ALA A 479 -5.85 -3.10 -3.49
N PRO A 480 -6.45 -2.64 -2.37
CA PRO A 480 -6.13 -3.04 -1.00
C PRO A 480 -6.53 -4.50 -0.72
N SER A 481 -6.14 -5.06 0.42
CA SER A 481 -6.65 -6.35 0.91
C SER A 481 -8.19 -6.39 0.94
N GLN A 482 -8.77 -7.55 0.61
CA GLN A 482 -10.22 -7.73 0.40
C GLN A 482 -10.87 -8.61 1.48
N THR A 483 -10.12 -9.51 2.11
CA THR A 483 -10.69 -10.54 2.99
C THR A 483 -10.35 -10.36 4.48
N LEU A 484 -9.78 -9.21 4.84
CA LEU A 484 -9.46 -8.86 6.23
C LEU A 484 -10.64 -8.13 6.88
N SER A 485 -10.96 -8.53 8.10
CA SER A 485 -11.80 -7.73 8.99
C SER A 485 -11.07 -6.47 9.45
N ASN A 486 -11.82 -5.49 9.96
CA ASN A 486 -11.23 -4.28 10.55
C ASN A 486 -10.22 -4.60 11.66
N GLN A 487 -10.49 -5.64 12.46
CA GLN A 487 -9.64 -6.04 13.57
C GLN A 487 -8.33 -6.64 13.07
N GLU A 488 -8.38 -7.57 12.10
CA GLU A 488 -7.18 -8.14 11.48
C GLU A 488 -6.34 -7.06 10.78
N TYR A 489 -6.99 -6.16 10.03
CA TYR A 489 -6.33 -5.04 9.35
C TYR A 489 -5.56 -4.15 10.33
N ASN A 490 -6.25 -3.61 11.35
CA ASN A 490 -5.62 -2.67 12.28
C ASN A 490 -4.64 -3.36 13.23
N MET A 491 -4.85 -4.63 13.57
CA MET A 491 -3.86 -5.42 14.30
C MET A 491 -2.54 -5.49 13.52
N LEU A 492 -2.58 -5.90 12.25
CA LEU A 492 -1.38 -5.99 11.41
C LEU A 492 -0.76 -4.62 11.16
N ARG A 493 -1.57 -3.59 10.88
CA ARG A 493 -1.12 -2.20 10.71
C ARG A 493 -0.41 -1.67 11.95
N THR A 494 -1.00 -1.82 13.14
CA THR A 494 -0.42 -1.37 14.41
C THR A 494 0.89 -2.11 14.69
N THR A 495 0.94 -3.42 14.42
CA THR A 495 2.18 -4.20 14.50
C THR A 495 3.25 -3.69 13.53
N ALA A 496 2.88 -3.36 12.29
CA ALA A 496 3.80 -2.81 11.30
C ALA A 496 4.46 -1.54 11.84
N ILE A 497 3.66 -0.57 12.28
CA ILE A 497 4.16 0.69 12.85
C ILE A 497 5.06 0.42 14.07
N LYS A 498 4.66 -0.48 14.97
CA LYS A 498 5.43 -0.86 16.17
C LYS A 498 6.80 -1.45 15.80
N VAL A 499 6.84 -2.40 14.87
CA VAL A 499 8.06 -3.08 14.40
C VAL A 499 9.01 -2.08 13.73
N ILE A 500 8.50 -1.26 12.82
CA ILE A 500 9.32 -0.31 12.06
C ILE A 500 9.89 0.80 12.96
N ARG A 501 9.12 1.26 13.96
CA ARG A 501 9.62 2.17 15.00
C ARG A 501 10.72 1.52 15.84
N HIS A 502 10.54 0.27 16.27
CA HIS A 502 11.52 -0.45 17.08
C HIS A 502 12.85 -0.67 16.35
N LEU A 503 12.80 -1.04 15.07
CA LEU A 503 13.98 -1.22 14.22
C LEU A 503 14.70 0.11 13.93
N GLY A 504 13.99 1.24 13.98
CA GLY A 504 14.56 2.57 13.73
C GLY A 504 14.75 2.87 12.25
N VAL A 505 13.89 2.33 11.38
CA VAL A 505 13.86 2.63 9.94
C VAL A 505 13.60 4.13 9.71
N VAL A 506 14.31 4.73 8.74
CA VAL A 506 14.07 6.11 8.29
C VAL A 506 14.04 6.11 6.76
N GLY A 507 12.86 6.37 6.20
CA GLY A 507 12.57 6.15 4.79
C GLY A 507 11.35 5.25 4.64
N GLU A 508 11.47 4.26 3.76
CA GLU A 508 10.42 3.28 3.45
C GLU A 508 10.91 1.86 3.78
N CYS A 509 9.95 0.97 4.03
CA CYS A 509 10.16 -0.46 4.11
C CYS A 509 8.87 -1.25 3.85
N ASN A 510 9.03 -2.51 3.43
CA ASN A 510 7.97 -3.49 3.31
C ASN A 510 8.00 -4.47 4.50
N ILE A 511 6.84 -4.84 5.04
CA ILE A 511 6.70 -5.90 6.06
C ILE A 511 5.66 -6.93 5.62
N GLN A 512 5.96 -8.22 5.82
CA GLN A 512 5.11 -9.33 5.40
C GLN A 512 4.65 -10.17 6.59
N TYR A 513 3.41 -10.64 6.50
CA TYR A 513 2.73 -11.42 7.51
C TYR A 513 2.16 -12.71 6.92
N ALA A 514 2.18 -13.77 7.72
CA ALA A 514 1.27 -14.90 7.55
C ALA A 514 0.15 -14.79 8.59
N LEU A 515 -1.09 -14.66 8.13
CA LEU A 515 -2.28 -14.59 8.97
C LEU A 515 -3.10 -15.88 8.87
N CYS A 516 -3.48 -16.44 10.02
CA CYS A 516 -4.31 -17.63 10.10
C CYS A 516 -5.69 -17.36 9.47
N PRO A 517 -6.18 -18.20 8.53
CA PRO A 517 -7.48 -17.96 7.90
C PRO A 517 -8.70 -18.10 8.83
N THR A 518 -8.51 -18.63 10.05
CA THR A 518 -9.59 -18.96 11.00
C THR A 518 -9.42 -18.33 12.38
N SER A 519 -8.37 -17.53 12.59
CA SER A 519 -8.12 -16.83 13.86
C SER A 519 -7.25 -15.61 13.65
N GLU A 520 -7.14 -14.76 14.68
CA GLU A 520 -6.28 -13.57 14.67
C GLU A 520 -4.78 -13.90 14.89
N GLN A 521 -4.41 -15.19 14.87
CA GLN A 521 -3.02 -15.59 15.01
C GLN A 521 -2.25 -15.22 13.74
N TYR A 522 -1.13 -14.53 13.90
CA TYR A 522 -0.24 -14.18 12.80
C TYR A 522 1.23 -14.38 13.18
N TYR A 523 2.09 -14.41 12.17
CA TYR A 523 3.54 -14.35 12.32
C TYR A 523 4.12 -13.33 11.36
N ILE A 524 5.17 -12.64 11.80
CA ILE A 524 5.98 -11.79 10.92
C ILE A 524 6.90 -12.71 10.10
N ILE A 525 6.89 -12.55 8.78
CA ILE A 525 7.72 -13.34 7.86
C ILE A 525 9.07 -12.67 7.65
N GLU A 526 9.05 -11.41 7.24
CA GLU A 526 10.25 -10.61 6.99
C GLU A 526 9.93 -9.10 6.98
N VAL A 527 10.98 -8.29 7.08
CA VAL A 527 10.97 -6.84 6.83
C VAL A 527 12.06 -6.54 5.82
N ASN A 528 11.71 -5.88 4.73
CA ASN A 528 12.64 -5.39 3.74
C ASN A 528 12.88 -3.88 3.99
N ALA A 529 13.99 -3.52 4.63
CA ALA A 529 14.34 -2.15 4.98
C ALA A 529 14.93 -1.33 3.79
N ARG A 530 14.33 -1.49 2.62
CA ARG A 530 14.69 -0.86 1.35
C ARG A 530 13.48 -0.83 0.42
N LEU A 531 13.59 -0.04 -0.63
CA LEU A 531 12.66 -0.14 -1.74
C LEU A 531 12.73 -1.54 -2.37
N SER A 532 11.59 -1.94 -2.90
CA SER A 532 11.31 -3.29 -3.36
C SER A 532 10.34 -3.26 -4.55
N ARG A 533 10.09 -4.42 -5.14
CA ARG A 533 9.02 -4.57 -6.13
C ARG A 533 7.66 -4.21 -5.54
N SER A 534 7.38 -4.65 -4.32
CA SER A 534 6.15 -4.30 -3.59
C SER A 534 6.02 -2.78 -3.41
N SER A 535 7.10 -2.06 -3.11
CA SER A 535 7.09 -0.59 -3.01
C SER A 535 6.82 0.11 -4.37
N ALA A 536 7.33 -0.44 -5.48
CA ALA A 536 7.04 0.10 -6.81
C ALA A 536 5.58 -0.15 -7.19
N LEU A 537 5.10 -1.38 -6.99
CA LEU A 537 3.70 -1.75 -7.16
C LEU A 537 2.78 -0.85 -6.33
N ALA A 538 3.05 -0.67 -5.04
CA ALA A 538 2.30 0.18 -4.14
C ALA A 538 2.31 1.65 -4.59
N SER A 539 3.44 2.15 -5.08
CA SER A 539 3.53 3.52 -5.62
C SER A 539 2.59 3.71 -6.80
N LYS A 540 2.54 2.73 -7.71
CA LYS A 540 1.63 2.78 -8.86
C LYS A 540 0.18 2.53 -8.46
N ALA A 541 -0.08 1.63 -7.52
CA ALA A 541 -1.41 1.28 -7.06
C ALA A 541 -2.08 2.46 -6.35
N THR A 542 -1.32 3.20 -5.53
CA THR A 542 -1.86 4.27 -4.69
C THR A 542 -1.72 5.66 -5.30
N GLY A 543 -0.76 5.86 -6.22
CA GLY A 543 -0.31 7.19 -6.68
C GLY A 543 0.69 7.88 -5.74
N TYR A 544 1.02 7.27 -4.59
CA TYR A 544 1.96 7.79 -3.60
C TYR A 544 3.41 7.46 -3.99
N PRO A 545 4.29 8.44 -4.26
CA PRO A 545 5.62 8.16 -4.81
C PRO A 545 6.62 7.78 -3.70
N LEU A 546 6.56 6.52 -3.22
CA LEU A 546 7.33 6.02 -2.07
C LEU A 546 8.82 6.30 -2.17
N ALA A 547 9.43 6.04 -3.33
CA ALA A 547 10.85 6.27 -3.54
C ALA A 547 11.26 7.75 -3.42
N TYR A 548 10.46 8.65 -3.98
CA TYR A 548 10.70 10.09 -3.89
C TYR A 548 10.58 10.57 -2.43
N ILE A 549 9.53 10.13 -1.73
CA ILE A 549 9.33 10.45 -0.32
C ILE A 549 10.47 9.90 0.53
N ALA A 550 10.83 8.63 0.38
CA ALA A 550 11.95 8.01 1.10
C ALA A 550 13.27 8.76 0.91
N ALA A 551 13.55 9.27 -0.29
CA ALA A 551 14.74 10.09 -0.55
C ALA A 551 14.72 11.43 0.17
N LYS A 552 13.56 12.10 0.29
CA LYS A 552 13.40 13.32 1.09
C LYS A 552 13.51 13.02 2.59
N LEU A 553 12.93 11.91 3.07
CA LEU A 553 13.04 11.49 4.47
C LEU A 553 14.48 11.12 4.86
N ALA A 554 15.26 10.57 3.93
CA ALA A 554 16.68 10.30 4.12
C ALA A 554 17.52 11.56 4.38
N LEU A 555 16.98 12.74 4.06
CA LEU A 555 17.55 14.07 4.38
C LEU A 555 17.00 14.64 5.70
N ASN A 556 16.26 13.86 6.47
CA ASN A 556 15.52 14.29 7.66
C ASN A 556 14.54 15.44 7.38
N ILE A 557 13.87 15.43 6.22
CA ILE A 557 12.70 16.29 5.98
C ILE A 557 11.49 15.56 6.59
N PRO A 558 10.68 16.18 7.47
CA PRO A 558 9.55 15.51 8.10
C PRO A 558 8.40 15.27 7.10
N LEU A 559 7.66 14.18 7.29
CA LEU A 559 6.53 13.81 6.45
C LEU A 559 5.48 14.94 6.30
N PRO A 560 5.06 15.64 7.38
CA PRO A 560 4.10 16.74 7.29
C PRO A 560 4.52 17.89 6.37
N GLU A 561 5.83 18.18 6.25
CA GLU A 561 6.36 19.25 5.36
C GLU A 561 6.35 18.86 3.88
N LEU A 562 6.29 17.56 3.57
CA LEU A 562 6.22 17.07 2.20
C LEU A 562 4.79 17.20 1.67
N LYS A 563 4.65 17.59 0.40
CA LYS A 563 3.36 17.70 -0.28
C LYS A 563 3.01 16.41 -0.98
N ASN A 564 1.72 16.08 -1.00
CA ASN A 564 1.18 15.10 -1.93
C ASN A 564 1.21 15.70 -3.36
N SER A 565 2.02 15.12 -4.24
CA SER A 565 2.16 15.56 -5.64
C SER A 565 0.89 15.38 -6.47
N VAL A 566 0.02 14.45 -6.10
CA VAL A 566 -1.23 14.16 -6.84
C VAL A 566 -2.30 15.21 -6.59
N THR A 567 -2.47 15.67 -5.35
CA THR A 567 -3.45 16.72 -5.00
C THR A 567 -2.83 18.11 -5.02
N ASN A 568 -1.54 18.24 -4.73
CA ASN A 568 -0.76 19.49 -4.55
C ASN A 568 -1.28 20.44 -3.44
N SER A 569 -2.35 20.06 -2.74
CA SER A 569 -2.98 20.84 -1.67
C SER A 569 -2.89 20.18 -0.29
N THR A 570 -2.52 18.89 -0.22
CA THR A 570 -2.45 18.12 1.02
C THR A 570 -1.02 17.73 1.36
N THR A 571 -0.79 17.30 2.60
CA THR A 571 0.51 16.74 3.03
C THR A 571 0.72 15.33 2.46
N ALA A 572 1.96 14.86 2.42
CA ALA A 572 2.32 13.46 2.19
C ALA A 572 2.20 12.59 3.46
N CYS A 573 1.92 13.18 4.62
CA CYS A 573 1.72 12.45 5.86
C CYS A 573 0.29 11.87 5.99
N PHE A 574 -0.14 11.00 5.08
CA PHE A 574 -1.48 10.41 5.08
C PHE A 574 -1.43 8.96 4.57
N GLU A 575 -2.48 8.20 4.84
CA GLU A 575 -2.66 6.85 4.28
C GLU A 575 -3.62 6.91 3.07
N PRO A 576 -3.18 6.52 1.86
CA PRO A 576 -4.03 6.53 0.69
C PRO A 576 -5.35 5.78 0.85
N SER A 577 -6.42 6.34 0.27
CA SER A 577 -7.72 5.68 0.15
C SER A 577 -7.99 5.36 -1.31
N LEU A 578 -8.30 4.09 -1.60
CA LEU A 578 -8.52 3.57 -2.94
C LEU A 578 -10.01 3.28 -3.13
N ASP A 579 -10.67 3.97 -4.06
CA ASP A 579 -12.05 3.69 -4.49
C ASP A 579 -12.12 2.77 -5.72
N TYR A 580 -11.03 2.02 -5.91
CA TYR A 580 -10.79 1.02 -6.93
C TYR A 580 -9.97 -0.14 -6.34
N CYS A 581 -9.86 -1.20 -7.13
CA CYS A 581 -9.12 -2.42 -6.85
C CYS A 581 -8.00 -2.56 -7.89
N VAL A 582 -6.81 -2.90 -7.40
CA VAL A 582 -5.62 -3.16 -8.19
C VAL A 582 -5.30 -4.64 -8.14
N VAL A 583 -5.03 -5.25 -9.28
CA VAL A 583 -4.58 -6.66 -9.35
C VAL A 583 -3.24 -6.70 -10.07
N LYS A 584 -2.24 -7.29 -9.42
CA LYS A 584 -0.95 -7.62 -10.01
C LYS A 584 -0.91 -9.10 -10.36
N ILE A 585 -0.40 -9.42 -11.55
CA ILE A 585 -0.13 -10.80 -11.99
C ILE A 585 1.32 -10.90 -12.47
N PRO A 586 2.08 -11.92 -12.06
CA PRO A 586 3.43 -12.14 -12.57
C PRO A 586 3.42 -12.60 -14.03
N ARG A 587 4.53 -12.36 -14.73
CA ARG A 587 4.80 -12.90 -16.06
C ARG A 587 5.91 -13.93 -15.97
N TRP A 588 5.67 -15.12 -16.53
CA TRP A 588 6.65 -16.20 -16.62
C TRP A 588 7.03 -16.50 -18.07
N ASP A 589 8.27 -16.92 -18.28
CA ASP A 589 8.78 -17.38 -19.58
C ASP A 589 9.33 -18.83 -19.49
N LEU A 590 8.81 -19.62 -18.55
CA LEU A 590 9.30 -20.97 -18.22
C LEU A 590 9.37 -21.92 -19.44
N LYS A 591 8.43 -21.77 -20.39
CA LYS A 591 8.38 -22.53 -21.65
C LYS A 591 9.60 -22.35 -22.55
N LYS A 592 10.45 -21.34 -22.31
CA LYS A 592 11.72 -21.17 -23.02
C LYS A 592 12.84 -22.07 -22.49
N PHE A 593 12.61 -22.79 -21.39
CA PHE A 593 13.60 -23.57 -20.66
C PHE A 593 13.16 -25.01 -20.42
N ASP A 594 13.48 -25.93 -21.33
CA ASP A 594 13.03 -27.35 -21.28
C ASP A 594 13.46 -28.14 -20.03
N LYS A 595 14.49 -27.67 -19.31
CA LYS A 595 15.06 -28.35 -18.13
C LYS A 595 14.71 -27.69 -16.79
N VAL A 596 13.86 -26.67 -16.81
CA VAL A 596 13.44 -25.95 -15.59
C VAL A 596 12.11 -26.51 -15.10
N ASP A 597 12.00 -26.72 -13.80
CA ASP A 597 10.74 -27.09 -13.15
C ASP A 597 9.72 -25.95 -13.28
N ASP A 598 8.51 -26.26 -13.75
CA ASP A 598 7.43 -25.31 -13.96
C ASP A 598 6.64 -25.00 -12.67
N LYS A 599 6.89 -25.75 -11.59
CA LYS A 599 6.29 -25.49 -10.27
C LYS A 599 6.74 -24.14 -9.72
N ILE A 600 5.79 -23.35 -9.26
CA ILE A 600 6.07 -22.10 -8.54
C ILE A 600 6.00 -22.36 -7.03
N GLY A 601 6.76 -21.59 -6.26
CA GLY A 601 6.89 -21.78 -4.82
C GLY A 601 7.61 -20.59 -4.18
N SER A 602 8.35 -20.82 -3.10
CA SER A 602 9.03 -19.75 -2.36
C SER A 602 10.23 -19.11 -3.09
N SER A 603 10.72 -19.70 -4.19
CA SER A 603 11.73 -19.09 -5.05
C SER A 603 11.07 -18.50 -6.28
N MET A 604 11.21 -17.19 -6.46
CA MET A 604 10.66 -16.46 -7.60
C MET A 604 11.25 -16.98 -8.93
N LYS A 605 10.39 -17.13 -9.94
CA LYS A 605 10.76 -17.50 -11.32
C LYS A 605 10.18 -16.56 -12.37
N SER A 606 9.27 -15.65 -12.00
CA SER A 606 8.73 -14.65 -12.91
C SER A 606 9.81 -13.69 -13.41
N VAL A 607 9.61 -13.18 -14.64
CA VAL A 607 10.54 -12.31 -15.37
C VAL A 607 10.04 -10.86 -15.50
N GLY A 608 8.86 -10.58 -14.95
CA GLY A 608 8.23 -9.27 -14.91
C GLY A 608 6.83 -9.38 -14.31
N GLU A 609 6.11 -8.26 -14.26
CA GLU A 609 4.73 -8.24 -13.76
C GLU A 609 3.85 -7.21 -14.49
N VAL A 610 2.54 -7.37 -14.33
CA VAL A 610 1.53 -6.41 -14.79
C VAL A 610 0.72 -5.92 -13.62
N MET A 611 0.18 -4.72 -13.75
CA MET A 611 -0.81 -4.19 -12.82
C MET A 611 -2.05 -3.73 -13.60
N ALA A 612 -3.23 -4.08 -13.11
CA ALA A 612 -4.49 -3.60 -13.67
C ALA A 612 -5.32 -2.89 -12.60
N VAL A 613 -5.99 -1.82 -13.00
CA VAL A 613 -6.84 -1.01 -12.12
C VAL A 613 -8.28 -1.04 -12.62
N ALA A 614 -9.22 -1.30 -11.72
CA ALA A 614 -10.66 -1.25 -11.99
C ALA A 614 -11.48 -1.11 -10.69
N ARG A 615 -12.77 -0.75 -10.77
CA ARG A 615 -13.61 -0.62 -9.55
C ARG A 615 -14.26 -1.92 -9.07
N GLY A 616 -13.97 -3.04 -9.75
CA GLY A 616 -14.38 -4.37 -9.35
C GLY A 616 -13.24 -5.35 -9.52
N PHE A 617 -13.13 -6.31 -8.60
CA PHE A 617 -12.08 -7.34 -8.64
C PHE A 617 -12.09 -8.11 -9.96
N GLU A 618 -13.27 -8.56 -10.43
CA GLU A 618 -13.38 -9.32 -11.68
C GLU A 618 -12.87 -8.52 -12.88
N GLU A 619 -13.16 -7.21 -12.91
CA GLU A 619 -12.70 -6.31 -13.97
C GLU A 619 -11.18 -6.15 -13.97
N ALA A 620 -10.59 -5.87 -12.80
CA ALA A 620 -9.14 -5.72 -12.63
C ALA A 620 -8.42 -7.04 -12.94
N PHE A 621 -8.91 -8.17 -12.43
CA PHE A 621 -8.32 -9.48 -12.63
C PHE A 621 -8.31 -9.92 -14.11
N GLN A 622 -9.43 -9.76 -14.82
CA GLN A 622 -9.46 -10.12 -16.25
C GLN A 622 -8.58 -9.20 -17.10
N LYS A 623 -8.49 -7.90 -16.76
CA LYS A 623 -7.53 -6.99 -17.40
C LYS A 623 -6.09 -7.43 -17.15
N ALA A 624 -5.73 -7.71 -15.89
CA ALA A 624 -4.38 -8.14 -15.54
C ALA A 624 -4.00 -9.42 -16.30
N LEU A 625 -4.89 -10.41 -16.39
CA LEU A 625 -4.62 -11.62 -17.17
C LEU A 625 -4.29 -11.32 -18.63
N ARG A 626 -5.05 -10.42 -19.29
CA ARG A 626 -4.77 -10.03 -20.68
C ARG A 626 -3.47 -9.26 -20.84
N MET A 627 -3.09 -8.47 -19.84
CA MET A 627 -1.83 -7.71 -19.87
C MET A 627 -0.60 -8.62 -19.83
N THR A 628 -0.69 -9.83 -19.26
CA THR A 628 0.45 -10.76 -19.19
C THR A 628 0.88 -11.26 -20.58
N GLU A 629 -0.07 -11.59 -21.45
CA GLU A 629 0.21 -12.14 -22.78
C GLU A 629 -0.97 -11.92 -23.74
N GLU A 630 -0.67 -11.49 -24.98
CA GLU A 630 -1.66 -11.22 -26.03
C GLU A 630 -2.52 -12.45 -26.41
N SER A 631 -1.98 -13.65 -26.22
CA SER A 631 -2.66 -14.91 -26.49
C SER A 631 -3.76 -15.22 -25.46
N ILE A 632 -3.69 -14.62 -24.26
CA ILE A 632 -4.60 -14.84 -23.15
C ILE A 632 -5.73 -13.80 -23.22
N PRO A 633 -6.97 -14.17 -23.56
CA PRO A 633 -8.06 -13.21 -23.68
C PRO A 633 -8.74 -12.89 -22.34
N GLY A 634 -8.33 -13.52 -21.22
CA GLY A 634 -8.92 -13.37 -19.89
C GLY A 634 -9.06 -14.73 -19.19
N PHE A 635 -9.90 -14.81 -18.14
CA PHE A 635 -10.10 -16.03 -17.36
C PHE A 635 -10.90 -17.09 -18.15
N CYS A 636 -10.20 -18.07 -18.74
CA CYS A 636 -10.78 -18.98 -19.73
C CYS A 636 -10.58 -20.47 -19.38
N PRO A 637 -11.66 -21.26 -19.21
CA PRO A 637 -11.58 -22.70 -18.88
C PRO A 637 -11.03 -23.60 -19.99
N ASN A 638 -10.97 -23.14 -21.25
CA ASN A 638 -10.61 -24.01 -22.37
C ASN A 638 -9.09 -24.14 -22.61
N GLN A 639 -8.26 -23.52 -21.78
CA GLN A 639 -6.80 -23.52 -21.95
C GLN A 639 -6.14 -24.78 -21.36
N LYS A 640 -6.68 -25.30 -20.26
CA LYS A 640 -6.18 -26.48 -19.53
C LYS A 640 -7.35 -27.30 -19.01
N PRO A 641 -7.23 -28.63 -18.87
CA PRO A 641 -8.24 -29.43 -18.20
C PRO A 641 -8.22 -29.19 -16.69
N ALA A 642 -9.35 -29.43 -16.01
CA ALA A 642 -9.40 -29.47 -14.55
C ALA A 642 -8.48 -30.59 -14.01
N SER A 643 -7.74 -30.31 -12.94
CA SER A 643 -6.82 -31.27 -12.33
C SER A 643 -6.61 -30.95 -10.84
N ASP A 644 -6.94 -31.89 -9.95
CA ASP A 644 -6.68 -31.76 -8.52
C ASP A 644 -5.18 -31.62 -8.22
N GLU A 645 -4.35 -32.34 -8.97
CA GLU A 645 -2.89 -32.27 -8.85
C GLU A 645 -2.36 -30.88 -9.22
N GLY A 646 -2.83 -30.30 -10.32
CA GLY A 646 -2.41 -28.95 -10.76
C GLY A 646 -2.98 -27.82 -9.91
N LEU A 647 -4.12 -28.04 -9.24
CA LEU A 647 -4.66 -27.08 -8.25
C LEU A 647 -3.87 -27.11 -6.94
N SER A 648 -3.43 -28.30 -6.50
CA SER A 648 -2.71 -28.51 -5.25
C SER A 648 -1.21 -28.19 -5.35
N ASN A 649 -0.63 -28.35 -6.55
CA ASN A 649 0.77 -28.06 -6.85
C ASN A 649 0.83 -26.89 -7.83
N PRO A 650 1.04 -25.66 -7.35
CA PRO A 650 0.92 -24.47 -8.17
C PRO A 650 1.99 -24.40 -9.27
N THR A 651 1.57 -24.02 -10.47
CA THR A 651 2.41 -23.68 -11.64
C THR A 651 1.95 -22.34 -12.22
N ASP A 652 2.66 -21.83 -13.23
CA ASP A 652 2.27 -20.62 -13.99
C ASP A 652 0.89 -20.75 -14.69
N GLU A 653 0.38 -21.98 -14.83
CA GLU A 653 -0.88 -22.27 -15.52
C GLU A 653 -2.06 -22.55 -14.56
N ARG A 654 -1.83 -22.52 -13.23
CA ARG A 654 -2.83 -22.86 -12.19
C ARG A 654 -4.16 -22.13 -12.35
N VAL A 655 -4.11 -20.85 -12.74
CA VAL A 655 -5.30 -20.00 -12.94
C VAL A 655 -6.25 -20.56 -14.02
N PHE A 656 -5.71 -21.22 -15.05
CA PHE A 656 -6.51 -21.81 -16.12
C PHE A 656 -7.10 -23.16 -15.72
N ILE A 657 -6.37 -23.93 -14.92
CA ILE A 657 -6.87 -25.16 -14.31
C ILE A 657 -8.04 -24.84 -13.37
N LEU A 658 -7.93 -23.74 -12.60
CA LEU A 658 -9.01 -23.24 -11.74
C LEU A 658 -10.26 -22.84 -12.54
N ALA A 659 -10.08 -22.13 -13.66
CA ALA A 659 -11.19 -21.78 -14.54
C ALA A 659 -11.92 -23.03 -15.05
N ALA A 660 -11.17 -24.06 -15.49
CA ALA A 660 -11.71 -25.33 -15.97
C ALA A 660 -12.46 -26.09 -14.87
N ALA A 661 -11.89 -26.17 -13.66
CA ALA A 661 -12.53 -26.83 -12.52
C ALA A 661 -13.86 -26.18 -12.14
N LEU A 662 -13.95 -24.85 -12.15
CA LEU A 662 -15.22 -24.13 -11.96
C LEU A 662 -16.24 -24.44 -13.05
N GLN A 663 -15.80 -24.51 -14.31
CA GLN A 663 -16.65 -24.87 -15.45
C GLN A 663 -17.18 -26.31 -15.36
N ASP A 664 -16.36 -27.23 -14.84
CA ASP A 664 -16.69 -28.64 -14.60
C ASP A 664 -17.53 -28.85 -13.33
N GLY A 665 -17.91 -27.77 -12.62
CA GLY A 665 -18.83 -27.82 -11.49
C GLY A 665 -18.19 -28.15 -10.15
N TYR A 666 -16.89 -27.94 -9.97
CA TYR A 666 -16.24 -28.13 -8.67
C TYR A 666 -16.81 -27.16 -7.63
N SER A 667 -17.03 -27.65 -6.41
CA SER A 667 -17.52 -26.80 -5.32
C SER A 667 -16.43 -25.83 -4.83
N ILE A 668 -16.86 -24.69 -4.31
CA ILE A 668 -15.96 -23.69 -3.74
C ILE A 668 -15.14 -24.27 -2.58
N ASP A 669 -15.74 -25.11 -1.74
CA ASP A 669 -15.03 -25.77 -0.64
C ASP A 669 -13.94 -26.73 -1.14
N ARG A 670 -14.22 -27.52 -2.18
CA ARG A 670 -13.20 -28.39 -2.78
C ARG A 670 -12.06 -27.57 -3.36
N LEU A 671 -12.36 -26.47 -4.04
CA LEU A 671 -11.34 -25.58 -4.60
C LEU A 671 -10.53 -24.91 -3.49
N TYR A 672 -11.15 -24.48 -2.39
CA TYR A 672 -10.45 -23.98 -1.21
C TYR A 672 -9.54 -25.05 -0.62
N ASP A 673 -9.98 -26.30 -0.51
CA ASP A 673 -9.16 -27.37 0.07
C ASP A 673 -7.94 -27.71 -0.77
N LEU A 674 -8.09 -27.74 -2.10
CA LEU A 674 -6.99 -27.98 -3.04
C LEU A 674 -6.04 -26.78 -3.11
N THR A 675 -6.58 -25.56 -3.13
CA THR A 675 -5.77 -24.38 -3.48
C THR A 675 -5.33 -23.52 -2.30
N LYS A 676 -6.12 -23.53 -1.22
CA LYS A 676 -6.12 -22.58 -0.09
C LYS A 676 -6.28 -21.10 -0.49
N ILE A 677 -6.74 -20.83 -1.72
CA ILE A 677 -7.20 -19.50 -2.14
C ILE A 677 -8.49 -19.18 -1.38
N ASP A 678 -8.60 -17.99 -0.79
CA ASP A 678 -9.76 -17.61 0.01
C ASP A 678 -11.07 -17.73 -0.80
N ARG A 679 -12.13 -18.21 -0.13
CA ARG A 679 -13.43 -18.47 -0.74
C ARG A 679 -14.00 -17.24 -1.43
N TRP A 680 -13.73 -16.04 -0.92
CA TRP A 680 -14.19 -14.80 -1.53
C TRP A 680 -13.70 -14.69 -2.98
N PHE A 681 -12.39 -14.89 -3.23
CA PHE A 681 -11.83 -14.86 -4.60
C PHE A 681 -12.42 -15.98 -5.47
N LEU A 682 -12.60 -17.18 -4.91
CA LEU A 682 -13.21 -18.31 -5.62
C LEU A 682 -14.64 -18.00 -6.08
N TYR A 683 -15.45 -17.33 -5.25
CA TYR A 683 -16.78 -16.85 -5.66
C TYR A 683 -16.69 -15.80 -6.77
N LYS A 684 -15.71 -14.91 -6.73
CA LYS A 684 -15.49 -13.93 -7.82
C LYS A 684 -15.12 -14.60 -9.14
N PHE A 685 -14.27 -15.61 -9.11
CA PHE A 685 -13.97 -16.42 -10.30
C PHE A 685 -15.21 -17.16 -10.81
N LYS A 686 -16.05 -17.66 -9.90
CA LYS A 686 -17.34 -18.29 -10.26
C LYS A 686 -18.27 -17.33 -10.99
N ASN A 687 -18.39 -16.07 -10.56
CA ASN A 687 -19.19 -15.04 -11.24
C ASN A 687 -18.80 -14.87 -12.71
N ILE A 688 -17.49 -14.93 -13.01
CA ILE A 688 -16.96 -14.85 -14.37
C ILE A 688 -17.43 -16.07 -15.17
N ILE A 689 -17.27 -17.29 -14.65
CA ILE A 689 -17.66 -18.52 -15.35
C ILE A 689 -19.18 -18.60 -15.58
N GLU A 690 -19.98 -18.19 -14.60
CA GLU A 690 -21.46 -18.14 -14.72
C GLU A 690 -21.90 -17.14 -15.79
N THR A 691 -21.29 -15.94 -15.81
CA THR A 691 -21.61 -14.91 -16.82
C THR A 691 -21.19 -15.35 -18.23
N ARG A 692 -20.02 -15.98 -18.36
CA ARG A 692 -19.60 -16.62 -19.62
C ARG A 692 -20.64 -17.62 -20.09
N THR A 693 -21.09 -18.52 -19.21
CA THR A 693 -22.09 -19.54 -19.55
C THR A 693 -23.39 -18.90 -20.02
N ALA A 694 -23.85 -17.85 -19.34
CA ALA A 694 -25.02 -17.09 -19.76
C ALA A 694 -24.84 -16.47 -21.16
N LEU A 695 -23.68 -15.89 -21.46
CA LEU A 695 -23.37 -15.29 -22.77
C LEU A 695 -23.42 -16.31 -23.92
N THR A 696 -22.96 -17.54 -23.70
CA THR A 696 -22.97 -18.59 -24.74
C THR A 696 -24.37 -19.01 -25.19
N SER A 697 -25.41 -18.65 -24.45
CA SER A 697 -26.81 -18.91 -24.81
C SER A 697 -27.40 -17.90 -25.81
N TYR A 698 -26.63 -16.87 -26.20
CA TYR A 698 -27.08 -15.80 -27.09
C TYR A 698 -26.27 -15.75 -28.40
N LYS A 699 -26.84 -15.10 -29.41
CA LYS A 699 -26.14 -14.65 -30.62
C LYS A 699 -25.97 -13.13 -30.56
N VAL A 700 -25.07 -12.58 -31.38
CA VAL A 700 -24.71 -11.15 -31.32
C VAL A 700 -25.93 -10.21 -31.42
N GLU A 701 -26.94 -10.57 -32.20
CA GLU A 701 -28.16 -9.76 -32.38
C GLU A 701 -29.10 -9.82 -31.17
N THR A 702 -29.03 -10.88 -30.37
CA THR A 702 -30.01 -11.18 -29.31
C THR A 702 -29.50 -10.87 -27.90
N ILE A 703 -28.22 -10.51 -27.73
CA ILE A 703 -27.66 -10.21 -26.40
C ILE A 703 -28.37 -9.00 -25.77
N PRO A 704 -28.95 -9.15 -24.57
CA PRO A 704 -29.52 -8.02 -23.83
C PRO A 704 -28.45 -6.98 -23.47
N ALA A 705 -28.81 -5.70 -23.54
CA ALA A 705 -27.89 -4.61 -23.19
C ALA A 705 -27.41 -4.69 -21.73
N SER A 706 -28.30 -5.11 -20.82
CA SER A 706 -27.97 -5.32 -19.40
C SER A 706 -26.94 -6.42 -19.19
N LEU A 707 -27.07 -7.56 -19.89
CA LEU A 707 -26.11 -8.66 -19.83
C LEU A 707 -24.76 -8.25 -20.44
N LEU A 708 -24.78 -7.55 -21.57
CA LEU A 708 -23.56 -7.04 -22.19
C LEU A 708 -22.83 -6.07 -21.26
N LEU A 709 -23.54 -5.09 -20.68
CA LEU A 709 -22.96 -4.15 -19.71
C LEU A 709 -22.44 -4.87 -18.47
N HIS A 710 -23.19 -5.86 -17.94
CA HIS A 710 -22.75 -6.67 -16.81
C HIS A 710 -21.44 -7.41 -17.13
N ALA A 711 -21.34 -8.04 -18.30
CA ALA A 711 -20.11 -8.69 -18.74
C ALA A 711 -18.93 -7.69 -18.84
N LYS A 712 -19.14 -6.50 -19.41
CA LYS A 712 -18.09 -5.48 -19.45
C LYS A 712 -17.66 -5.03 -18.05
N LYS A 713 -18.61 -4.87 -17.12
CA LYS A 713 -18.34 -4.57 -15.69
C LYS A 713 -17.60 -5.68 -14.95
N LEU A 714 -17.64 -6.92 -15.42
CA LEU A 714 -16.81 -8.03 -14.93
C LEU A 714 -15.47 -8.15 -15.69
N GLY A 715 -15.16 -7.25 -16.62
CA GLY A 715 -13.90 -7.22 -17.35
C GLY A 715 -13.82 -8.08 -18.60
N PHE A 716 -14.94 -8.58 -19.14
CA PHE A 716 -14.91 -9.33 -20.40
C PHE A 716 -14.50 -8.43 -21.56
N CYS A 717 -13.47 -8.81 -22.33
CA CYS A 717 -13.11 -8.09 -23.56
C CYS A 717 -14.04 -8.47 -24.72
N ASP A 718 -14.11 -7.61 -25.72
CA ASP A 718 -14.95 -7.77 -26.91
C ASP A 718 -14.54 -9.04 -27.69
N ARG A 719 -13.26 -9.42 -27.64
CA ARG A 719 -12.73 -10.68 -28.19
C ARG A 719 -13.26 -11.92 -27.47
N GLN A 720 -13.41 -11.91 -26.14
CA GLN A 720 -14.01 -13.02 -25.39
C GLN A 720 -15.49 -13.17 -25.74
N ILE A 721 -16.24 -12.06 -25.66
CA ILE A 721 -17.68 -12.05 -25.95
C ILE A 721 -17.92 -12.51 -27.38
N GLY A 722 -17.12 -12.05 -28.34
CA GLY A 722 -17.20 -12.44 -29.74
C GLY A 722 -17.07 -13.94 -29.92
N LYS A 723 -16.11 -14.58 -29.24
CA LYS A 723 -15.98 -16.05 -29.24
C LYS A 723 -17.20 -16.76 -28.68
N PHE A 724 -17.81 -16.25 -27.61
CA PHE A 724 -18.95 -16.90 -26.96
C PHE A 724 -20.24 -16.85 -27.79
N VAL A 725 -20.41 -15.80 -28.61
CA VAL A 725 -21.59 -15.62 -29.47
C VAL A 725 -21.29 -15.85 -30.96
N GLU A 726 -20.12 -16.44 -31.26
CA GLU A 726 -19.66 -16.80 -32.61
C GLU A 726 -19.58 -15.63 -33.60
N CYS A 727 -19.01 -14.50 -33.19
CA CYS A 727 -18.77 -13.34 -34.03
C CYS A 727 -17.38 -12.71 -33.83
N THR A 728 -17.09 -11.65 -34.58
CA THR A 728 -15.79 -10.96 -34.51
C THR A 728 -15.75 -9.92 -33.39
N GLU A 729 -14.55 -9.64 -32.87
CA GLU A 729 -14.31 -8.58 -31.89
C GLU A 729 -14.87 -7.22 -32.35
N VAL A 730 -14.70 -6.89 -33.64
CA VAL A 730 -15.22 -5.65 -34.25
C VAL A 730 -16.75 -5.61 -34.24
N ALA A 731 -17.43 -6.76 -34.42
CA ALA A 731 -18.89 -6.82 -34.36
C ALA A 731 -19.41 -6.54 -32.94
N ILE A 732 -18.78 -7.12 -31.91
CA ILE A 732 -19.10 -6.83 -30.52
C ILE A 732 -18.86 -5.36 -30.18
N ARG A 733 -17.71 -4.80 -30.59
CA ARG A 733 -17.42 -3.39 -30.40
C ARG A 733 -18.52 -2.52 -31.01
N ARG A 734 -18.94 -2.76 -32.25
CA ARG A 734 -20.03 -2.02 -32.90
C ARG A 734 -21.34 -2.14 -32.13
N LEU A 735 -21.71 -3.34 -31.69
CA LEU A 735 -22.92 -3.57 -30.89
C LEU A 735 -22.88 -2.78 -29.57
N ARG A 736 -21.73 -2.80 -28.91
CA ARG A 736 -21.46 -2.10 -27.66
C ARG A 736 -21.60 -0.58 -27.84
N LEU A 737 -21.03 -0.01 -28.90
CA LEU A 737 -21.18 1.41 -29.26
C LEU A 737 -22.64 1.77 -29.59
N GLN A 738 -23.36 0.95 -30.37
CA GLN A 738 -24.78 1.16 -30.69
C GLN A 738 -25.67 1.18 -29.44
N LYS A 739 -25.31 0.40 -28.41
CA LYS A 739 -26.01 0.35 -27.13
C LYS A 739 -25.51 1.40 -26.11
N ASN A 740 -24.59 2.29 -26.51
CA ASN A 740 -23.96 3.29 -25.65
C ASN A 740 -23.29 2.69 -24.39
N ILE A 741 -22.66 1.53 -24.54
CA ILE A 741 -21.91 0.86 -23.46
C ILE A 741 -20.43 1.21 -23.64
N LEU A 742 -19.97 2.24 -22.96
CA LEU A 742 -18.60 2.76 -23.06
C LEU A 742 -17.90 2.66 -21.70
N PRO A 743 -16.57 2.46 -21.67
CA PRO A 743 -15.82 2.66 -20.45
C PRO A 743 -15.73 4.16 -20.12
N TYR A 744 -15.52 4.47 -18.85
CA TYR A 744 -15.25 5.82 -18.36
C TYR A 744 -13.81 5.94 -17.88
N VAL A 745 -13.29 7.17 -17.89
CA VAL A 745 -11.92 7.49 -17.47
C VAL A 745 -11.98 8.00 -16.05
N LYS A 746 -11.21 7.38 -15.16
CA LYS A 746 -11.15 7.70 -13.73
C LYS A 746 -9.75 8.06 -13.28
N HIS A 747 -9.66 8.97 -12.32
CA HIS A 747 -8.39 9.35 -11.70
C HIS A 747 -7.93 8.32 -10.68
N ILE A 748 -6.61 8.19 -10.55
CA ILE A 748 -5.95 7.70 -9.34
C ILE A 748 -5.51 8.95 -8.58
N ASP A 749 -6.29 9.32 -7.55
CA ASP A 749 -6.14 10.60 -6.83
C ASP A 749 -5.51 10.49 -5.43
N THR A 750 -5.18 9.26 -5.00
CA THR A 750 -4.67 8.88 -3.67
C THR A 750 -5.66 9.00 -2.50
N VAL A 751 -6.81 9.67 -2.66
CA VAL A 751 -7.69 10.07 -1.55
C VAL A 751 -9.18 9.78 -1.81
N ALA A 752 -9.51 8.92 -2.77
CA ALA A 752 -10.88 8.53 -3.10
C ALA A 752 -11.82 9.74 -3.30
N ALA A 753 -11.37 10.72 -4.09
CA ALA A 753 -12.04 11.97 -4.39
C ALA A 753 -12.35 12.90 -3.19
N GLU A 754 -11.69 12.72 -2.04
CA GLU A 754 -11.76 13.68 -0.92
C GLU A 754 -11.22 15.06 -1.35
N TRP A 755 -10.12 15.05 -2.11
CA TRP A 755 -9.51 16.24 -2.71
C TRP A 755 -9.40 16.06 -4.23
N PRO A 756 -9.55 17.14 -5.02
CA PRO A 756 -9.41 17.05 -6.47
C PRO A 756 -7.96 16.70 -6.86
N ALA A 757 -7.80 15.77 -7.80
CA ALA A 757 -6.51 15.47 -8.41
C ALA A 757 -6.04 16.64 -9.28
N HIS A 758 -4.75 16.97 -9.16
CA HIS A 758 -4.03 17.90 -10.03
C HIS A 758 -3.32 17.16 -11.17
N THR A 759 -2.99 15.88 -10.99
CA THR A 759 -2.36 15.05 -12.02
C THR A 759 -3.40 14.28 -12.84
N ASN A 760 -3.03 13.86 -14.04
CA ASN A 760 -3.85 12.96 -14.87
C ASN A 760 -3.25 11.57 -14.87
N TYR A 761 -3.28 10.92 -13.70
CA TYR A 761 -3.01 9.49 -13.59
C TYR A 761 -4.34 8.73 -13.68
N LEU A 762 -4.51 7.89 -14.70
CA LEU A 762 -5.82 7.48 -15.22
C LEU A 762 -5.93 5.97 -15.43
N TYR A 763 -7.15 5.46 -15.35
CA TYR A 763 -7.52 4.11 -15.80
C TYR A 763 -8.93 4.11 -16.39
N LEU A 764 -9.26 3.10 -17.19
CA LEU A 764 -10.62 2.89 -17.73
C LEU A 764 -11.44 1.93 -16.87
N THR A 765 -12.73 2.18 -16.72
CA THR A 765 -13.65 1.24 -16.06
C THR A 765 -15.07 1.33 -16.61
N TYR A 766 -15.77 0.20 -16.68
CA TYR A 766 -17.21 0.15 -16.96
C TYR A 766 -18.07 0.37 -15.70
N ASN A 767 -17.47 0.42 -14.52
CA ASN A 767 -18.14 0.60 -13.22
C ASN A 767 -18.23 2.08 -12.80
N ALA A 768 -18.64 2.94 -13.74
CA ALA A 768 -18.75 4.38 -13.56
C ALA A 768 -19.91 4.96 -14.39
N THR A 769 -20.19 6.25 -14.18
CA THR A 769 -21.27 6.99 -14.83
C THR A 769 -20.81 8.31 -15.48
N SER A 770 -19.58 8.75 -15.24
CA SER A 770 -18.99 9.96 -15.80
C SER A 770 -17.46 9.82 -15.88
N HIS A 771 -16.84 10.63 -16.74
CA HIS A 771 -15.38 10.79 -16.78
C HIS A 771 -14.92 11.84 -15.75
N ASP A 772 -13.69 11.71 -15.26
CA ASP A 772 -13.09 12.69 -14.33
C ASP A 772 -12.28 13.78 -15.07
N ILE A 773 -12.09 13.63 -16.38
CA ILE A 773 -11.34 14.57 -17.23
C ILE A 773 -12.16 15.09 -18.40
N ALA A 774 -11.75 16.24 -18.92
CA ALA A 774 -12.20 16.76 -20.21
C ALA A 774 -11.31 16.27 -21.37
N TYR A 775 -11.80 16.35 -22.61
CA TYR A 775 -11.09 15.89 -23.82
C TYR A 775 -10.88 17.04 -24.81
N PRO A 776 -9.86 17.90 -24.61
CA PRO A 776 -9.61 19.03 -25.51
C PRO A 776 -8.96 18.62 -26.85
N GLY A 777 -8.52 17.36 -27.01
CA GLY A 777 -7.77 16.91 -28.19
C GLY A 777 -6.33 17.42 -28.24
N GLY A 778 -5.63 17.12 -29.34
CA GLY A 778 -4.32 17.70 -29.66
C GLY A 778 -3.11 17.04 -28.98
N HIS A 779 -3.30 15.91 -28.30
CA HIS A 779 -2.22 15.14 -27.67
C HIS A 779 -1.59 14.14 -28.67
N ILE A 780 -0.40 13.66 -28.37
CA ILE A 780 0.24 12.54 -29.08
C ILE A 780 0.28 11.35 -28.12
N ILE A 781 -0.28 10.21 -28.55
CA ILE A 781 -0.23 8.97 -27.78
C ILE A 781 1.11 8.28 -28.03
N VAL A 782 1.77 7.83 -26.97
CA VAL A 782 2.93 6.95 -27.00
C VAL A 782 2.54 5.66 -26.28
N LEU A 783 2.68 4.51 -26.95
CA LEU A 783 2.45 3.21 -26.32
C LEU A 783 3.75 2.67 -25.72
N GLY A 784 3.69 2.28 -24.45
CA GLY A 784 4.79 1.64 -23.73
C GLY A 784 5.00 0.18 -24.14
N SER A 785 5.92 -0.49 -23.43
CA SER A 785 6.33 -1.85 -23.76
C SER A 785 5.38 -2.96 -23.30
N GLY A 786 4.49 -2.65 -22.36
CA GLY A 786 3.83 -3.67 -21.55
C GLY A 786 4.83 -4.38 -20.64
N VAL A 787 4.46 -5.57 -20.19
CA VAL A 787 5.24 -6.37 -19.24
C VAL A 787 6.58 -6.83 -19.79
N TYR A 788 7.60 -6.74 -18.94
CA TYR A 788 8.91 -7.30 -19.24
C TYR A 788 8.87 -8.82 -19.42
N ARG A 789 9.70 -9.29 -20.34
CA ARG A 789 9.87 -10.69 -20.69
C ARG A 789 11.24 -10.90 -21.30
N ILE A 790 11.68 -12.15 -21.44
CA ILE A 790 12.97 -12.43 -22.08
C ILE A 790 12.91 -11.97 -23.54
N GLY A 791 13.76 -11.01 -23.90
CA GLY A 791 13.81 -10.35 -25.21
C GLY A 791 13.05 -9.02 -25.29
N SER A 792 12.42 -8.55 -24.21
CA SER A 792 11.80 -7.22 -24.12
C SER A 792 11.87 -6.72 -22.68
N SER A 793 12.84 -5.86 -22.40
CA SER A 793 13.13 -5.35 -21.05
C SER A 793 13.18 -3.80 -21.01
N VAL A 794 13.90 -3.25 -20.04
CA VAL A 794 13.99 -1.81 -19.72
C VAL A 794 14.42 -0.94 -20.90
N GLU A 795 15.10 -1.49 -21.90
CA GLU A 795 15.49 -0.76 -23.11
C GLU A 795 14.31 -0.12 -23.85
N PHE A 796 13.14 -0.77 -23.84
CA PHE A 796 11.93 -0.22 -24.45
C PHE A 796 11.27 0.85 -23.58
N ASP A 797 11.42 0.77 -22.26
CA ASP A 797 11.02 1.84 -21.36
C ASP A 797 11.88 3.09 -21.58
N TRP A 798 13.20 2.91 -21.73
CA TRP A 798 14.13 3.97 -22.10
C TRP A 798 13.76 4.65 -23.42
N CYS A 799 13.41 3.86 -24.45
CA CYS A 799 12.94 4.41 -25.73
C CYS A 799 11.66 5.23 -25.58
N ALA A 800 10.67 4.72 -24.84
CA ALA A 800 9.39 5.39 -24.65
C ALA A 800 9.54 6.69 -23.84
N VAL A 801 10.32 6.66 -22.76
CA VAL A 801 10.64 7.85 -21.94
C VAL A 801 11.42 8.90 -22.74
N GLY A 802 12.41 8.48 -23.52
CA GLY A 802 13.15 9.37 -24.42
C GLY A 802 12.24 10.04 -25.44
N CYS A 803 11.32 9.29 -26.03
CA CYS A 803 10.32 9.81 -26.96
C CYS A 803 9.42 10.87 -26.31
N ILE A 804 8.87 10.59 -25.14
CA ILE A 804 7.99 11.55 -24.44
C ILE A 804 8.76 12.82 -24.04
N THR A 805 10.00 12.66 -23.56
CA THR A 805 10.85 13.79 -23.19
C THR A 805 11.12 14.70 -24.38
N GLU A 806 11.38 14.12 -25.56
CA GLU A 806 11.62 14.88 -26.79
C GLU A 806 10.33 15.56 -27.31
N LEU A 807 9.19 14.86 -27.26
CA LEU A 807 7.89 15.47 -27.60
C LEU A 807 7.56 16.67 -26.71
N ARG A 808 7.80 16.55 -25.41
CA ARG A 808 7.66 17.65 -24.45
C ARG A 808 8.60 18.81 -24.78
N ARG A 809 9.85 18.54 -25.16
CA ARG A 809 10.82 19.55 -25.62
C ARG A 809 10.34 20.28 -26.88
N LEU A 810 9.64 19.58 -27.77
CA LEU A 810 9.03 20.13 -28.99
C LEU A 810 7.69 20.86 -28.72
N GLY A 811 7.23 20.92 -27.47
CA GLY A 811 5.99 21.60 -27.08
C GLY A 811 4.71 20.79 -27.36
N HIS A 812 4.82 19.48 -27.62
CA HIS A 812 3.67 18.60 -27.78
C HIS A 812 3.18 18.09 -26.42
N LYS A 813 1.85 18.00 -26.27
CA LYS A 813 1.23 17.29 -25.15
C LYS A 813 1.20 15.79 -25.43
N THR A 814 1.40 14.99 -24.39
CA THR A 814 1.68 13.56 -24.49
C THR A 814 0.71 12.74 -23.66
N ILE A 815 0.27 11.61 -24.20
CA ILE A 815 -0.47 10.58 -23.48
C ILE A 815 0.39 9.32 -23.48
N MET A 816 0.75 8.80 -22.31
CA MET A 816 1.36 7.48 -22.17
C MET A 816 0.28 6.44 -21.88
N VAL A 817 0.35 5.29 -22.56
CA VAL A 817 -0.44 4.10 -22.20
C VAL A 817 0.53 2.96 -21.95
N ASN A 818 0.51 2.38 -20.75
CA ASN A 818 1.33 1.22 -20.40
C ASN A 818 0.72 0.50 -19.17
N CYS A 819 1.14 -0.74 -18.90
CA CYS A 819 0.59 -1.56 -17.81
C CYS A 819 1.67 -2.21 -16.90
N ASN A 820 2.93 -1.85 -17.08
CA ASN A 820 4.04 -2.42 -16.31
C ASN A 820 4.40 -1.50 -15.11
N PRO A 821 4.19 -1.95 -13.86
CA PRO A 821 4.39 -1.10 -12.68
C PRO A 821 5.86 -0.82 -12.36
N GLU A 822 6.79 -1.56 -12.96
CA GLU A 822 8.24 -1.43 -12.74
C GLU A 822 8.86 -0.27 -13.54
N THR A 823 8.09 0.42 -14.39
CA THR A 823 8.62 1.34 -15.41
C THR A 823 8.66 2.79 -14.96
N VAL A 824 9.60 3.55 -15.51
CA VAL A 824 9.64 5.01 -15.42
C VAL A 824 8.60 5.63 -16.36
N SER A 825 8.27 5.00 -17.50
CA SER A 825 7.19 5.50 -18.36
C SER A 825 5.83 5.59 -17.67
N THR A 826 5.57 4.75 -16.66
CA THR A 826 4.34 4.79 -15.84
C THR A 826 4.48 5.70 -14.62
N ASP A 827 5.44 6.61 -14.59
CA ASP A 827 5.41 7.76 -13.69
C ASP A 827 4.54 8.85 -14.30
N TYR A 828 3.51 9.29 -13.57
CA TYR A 828 2.56 10.30 -14.05
C TYR A 828 3.23 11.66 -14.32
N ASP A 829 4.40 11.95 -13.73
CA ASP A 829 5.15 13.18 -13.99
C ASP A 829 5.85 13.18 -15.37
N MET A 830 5.96 12.01 -16.00
CA MET A 830 6.64 11.87 -17.29
C MET A 830 5.81 12.34 -18.47
N CYS A 831 4.48 12.40 -18.36
CA CYS A 831 3.57 12.79 -19.45
C CYS A 831 2.44 13.70 -18.97
N ASP A 832 1.62 14.23 -19.88
CA ASP A 832 0.48 15.08 -19.52
C ASP A 832 -0.73 14.27 -19.05
N ARG A 833 -0.85 13.03 -19.55
CA ARG A 833 -1.85 12.02 -19.15
C ARG A 833 -1.22 10.64 -19.19
N LEU A 834 -1.31 9.91 -18.09
CA LEU A 834 -0.89 8.51 -18.00
C LEU A 834 -2.12 7.63 -17.87
N TYR A 835 -2.34 6.75 -18.84
CA TYR A 835 -3.30 5.65 -18.74
C TYR A 835 -2.57 4.38 -18.31
N PHE A 836 -2.83 3.92 -17.08
CA PHE A 836 -2.39 2.63 -16.59
C PHE A 836 -3.38 1.55 -17.03
N ASP A 837 -3.35 1.18 -18.31
CA ASP A 837 -4.34 0.28 -18.91
C ASP A 837 -3.75 -0.64 -20.00
N GLU A 838 -4.60 -1.52 -20.50
CA GLU A 838 -4.24 -2.60 -21.41
C GLU A 838 -3.77 -2.08 -22.77
N LEU A 839 -2.69 -2.67 -23.30
CA LEU A 839 -2.16 -2.40 -24.64
C LEU A 839 -2.83 -3.28 -25.72
N SER A 840 -4.15 -3.40 -25.67
CA SER A 840 -4.93 -4.14 -26.66
C SER A 840 -5.63 -3.23 -27.65
N PHE A 841 -6.02 -3.80 -28.79
CA PHE A 841 -6.77 -3.08 -29.82
C PHE A 841 -8.03 -2.42 -29.25
N GLU A 842 -8.82 -3.14 -28.44
CA GLU A 842 -10.05 -2.61 -27.83
C GLU A 842 -9.78 -1.37 -26.97
N THR A 843 -8.85 -1.47 -26.02
CA THR A 843 -8.57 -0.42 -25.05
C THR A 843 -7.89 0.78 -25.69
N VAL A 844 -6.89 0.56 -26.55
CA VAL A 844 -6.22 1.65 -27.29
C VAL A 844 -7.21 2.38 -28.19
N MET A 845 -8.15 1.66 -28.82
CA MET A 845 -9.21 2.26 -29.62
C MET A 845 -10.19 3.09 -28.76
N ASP A 846 -10.54 2.61 -27.56
CA ASP A 846 -11.38 3.37 -26.63
C ASP A 846 -10.69 4.67 -26.19
N ILE A 847 -9.41 4.62 -25.78
CA ILE A 847 -8.62 5.81 -25.42
C ILE A 847 -8.52 6.77 -26.60
N TYR A 848 -8.15 6.29 -27.78
CA TYR A 848 -8.00 7.14 -28.97
C TYR A 848 -9.31 7.83 -29.36
N THR A 849 -10.44 7.11 -29.29
CA THR A 849 -11.75 7.68 -29.62
C THR A 849 -12.15 8.78 -28.64
N LEU A 850 -11.87 8.58 -27.35
CA LEU A 850 -12.16 9.56 -26.30
C LEU A 850 -11.24 10.79 -26.41
N GLU A 851 -9.95 10.57 -26.60
CA GLU A 851 -8.92 11.63 -26.55
C GLU A 851 -8.81 12.43 -27.84
N ASN A 852 -9.22 11.87 -28.98
CA ASN A 852 -9.06 12.47 -30.30
C ASN A 852 -7.65 13.08 -30.51
N PRO A 853 -6.59 12.24 -30.43
CA PRO A 853 -5.21 12.70 -30.48
C PRO A 853 -4.80 13.15 -31.89
N THR A 854 -3.73 13.94 -31.98
CA THR A 854 -3.07 14.33 -33.23
C THR A 854 -2.43 13.14 -33.94
N GLY A 855 -1.96 12.15 -33.17
CA GLY A 855 -1.30 10.96 -33.69
C GLY A 855 -0.96 9.98 -32.59
N ILE A 856 -0.49 8.80 -33.01
CA ILE A 856 -0.04 7.71 -32.13
C ILE A 856 1.34 7.21 -32.57
N ILE A 857 2.22 6.96 -31.60
CA ILE A 857 3.56 6.41 -31.78
C ILE A 857 3.60 5.01 -31.17
N LEU A 858 3.86 4.02 -32.03
CA LEU A 858 3.89 2.59 -31.69
C LEU A 858 5.30 2.01 -31.70
N SER A 859 6.25 2.69 -32.35
CA SER A 859 7.59 2.14 -32.67
C SER A 859 8.58 2.12 -31.50
N MET A 860 8.21 2.67 -30.33
CA MET A 860 9.11 2.82 -29.18
C MET A 860 8.89 1.78 -28.08
N GLY A 861 7.74 1.10 -28.08
CA GLY A 861 7.37 0.10 -27.07
C GLY A 861 7.60 -1.36 -27.51
N GLY A 862 8.44 -1.62 -28.51
CA GLY A 862 8.74 -2.98 -28.95
C GLY A 862 7.59 -3.69 -29.68
N GLN A 863 7.45 -5.00 -29.46
CA GLN A 863 6.60 -5.84 -30.31
C GLN A 863 5.10 -5.65 -30.07
N LEU A 864 4.68 -5.48 -28.81
CA LEU A 864 3.26 -5.47 -28.44
C LEU A 864 2.48 -4.30 -29.10
N PRO A 865 2.93 -3.04 -29.02
CA PRO A 865 2.34 -1.94 -29.80
C PRO A 865 2.38 -2.15 -31.32
N ASN A 866 3.44 -2.76 -31.84
CA ASN A 866 3.59 -3.00 -33.28
C ASN A 866 2.59 -4.04 -33.80
N ASN A 867 2.21 -5.04 -32.99
CA ASN A 867 1.24 -6.07 -33.39
C ASN A 867 -0.14 -5.48 -33.73
N ILE A 868 -0.58 -4.44 -33.02
CA ILE A 868 -1.90 -3.81 -33.24
C ILE A 868 -1.89 -2.70 -34.29
N ALA A 869 -0.73 -2.35 -34.86
CA ALA A 869 -0.59 -1.22 -35.78
C ALA A 869 -1.48 -1.35 -37.03
N MET A 870 -1.50 -2.53 -37.66
CA MET A 870 -2.29 -2.75 -38.88
C MET A 870 -3.80 -2.72 -38.61
N ASP A 871 -4.23 -3.20 -37.44
CA ASP A 871 -5.64 -3.19 -37.07
C ASP A 871 -6.12 -1.77 -36.75
N LEU A 872 -5.29 -0.96 -36.10
CA LEU A 872 -5.54 0.48 -35.93
C LEU A 872 -5.61 1.20 -37.28
N HIS A 873 -4.67 0.93 -38.21
CA HIS A 873 -4.68 1.54 -39.54
C HIS A 873 -5.97 1.26 -40.30
N ARG A 874 -6.45 0.01 -40.28
CA ARG A 874 -7.70 -0.42 -40.95
C ARG A 874 -8.94 0.29 -40.43
N GLN A 875 -8.91 0.81 -39.20
CA GLN A 875 -10.01 1.61 -38.64
C GLN A 875 -9.91 3.11 -38.95
N GLY A 876 -8.96 3.53 -39.80
CA GLY A 876 -8.87 4.92 -40.31
C GLY A 876 -7.96 5.85 -39.50
N PHE A 877 -7.00 5.31 -38.75
CA PHE A 877 -6.09 6.11 -37.93
C PHE A 877 -5.04 6.78 -38.82
N SER A 878 -4.78 8.07 -38.54
CA SER A 878 -3.51 8.69 -38.94
C SER A 878 -2.42 8.12 -38.03
N ILE A 879 -1.93 6.94 -38.37
CA ILE A 879 -0.62 6.51 -37.88
C ILE A 879 0.32 7.59 -38.38
N SER A 880 0.88 8.37 -37.46
CA SER A 880 1.98 9.29 -37.73
C SER A 880 3.17 8.44 -38.15
N HIS A 881 3.13 8.01 -39.40
CA HIS A 881 4.25 7.47 -40.14
C HIS A 881 5.31 8.56 -40.15
N LEU A 882 6.36 8.35 -39.36
CA LEU A 882 7.66 8.95 -39.56
C LEU A 882 7.70 10.49 -39.46
N LEU A 883 8.14 11.00 -38.30
CA LEU A 883 9.18 12.03 -38.35
C LEU A 883 10.45 11.37 -38.92
N CYS A 884 10.51 11.27 -40.26
CA CYS A 884 11.65 10.95 -41.15
C CYS A 884 11.25 9.90 -42.21
N PRO A 885 10.86 10.25 -43.45
CA PRO A 885 10.39 9.32 -44.50
C PRO A 885 11.34 8.18 -44.95
N HIS A 886 12.39 7.85 -44.20
CA HIS A 886 13.48 6.96 -44.61
C HIS A 886 13.83 5.80 -43.68
N VAL A 887 13.09 5.51 -42.60
CA VAL A 887 13.39 4.32 -41.77
C VAL A 887 12.36 3.22 -42.01
N LEU A 888 12.64 2.43 -43.04
CA LEU A 888 12.09 1.08 -43.25
C LEU A 888 12.32 0.21 -42.00
N PHE A 889 11.33 -0.63 -41.67
CA PHE A 889 11.43 -1.87 -40.88
C PHE A 889 12.81 -2.13 -40.22
N ALA A 890 12.97 -1.68 -38.98
CA ALA A 890 14.12 -2.04 -38.16
C ALA A 890 13.65 -2.84 -36.94
N SER A 891 13.21 -4.08 -37.15
CA SER A 891 13.03 -5.06 -36.07
C SER A 891 13.80 -6.37 -36.30
N THR A 892 14.67 -6.47 -37.31
CA THR A 892 15.45 -7.70 -37.56
C THR A 892 16.92 -7.50 -37.98
N SER A 893 17.45 -6.28 -38.10
CA SER A 893 18.78 -6.07 -38.73
C SER A 893 19.84 -5.39 -37.85
N LEU A 894 19.58 -5.08 -36.58
CA LEU A 894 20.53 -4.34 -35.73
C LEU A 894 21.60 -5.22 -35.04
N LEU A 895 21.71 -6.50 -35.41
CA LEU A 895 22.74 -7.43 -34.89
C LEU A 895 24.02 -7.54 -35.74
N LEU A 896 24.19 -6.74 -36.82
CA LEU A 896 25.29 -6.94 -37.78
C LEU A 896 26.19 -5.73 -38.08
N TYR A 897 26.19 -4.67 -37.26
CA TYR A 897 27.18 -3.61 -37.40
C TYR A 897 27.73 -3.14 -36.05
N PHE A 898 28.79 -3.81 -35.60
CA PHE A 898 29.83 -3.24 -34.75
C PHE A 898 31.14 -3.26 -35.55
N PRO A 899 31.87 -2.13 -35.69
CA PRO A 899 33.31 -2.19 -35.89
C PRO A 899 34.03 -2.59 -34.60
#